data_AF-A0A7X7TFW8-F1
#
_entry.id   AF-A0A7X7TFW8-F1
#
_cell.length_a   1.000
_cell.length_b   1.000
_cell.length_c   1.000
_cell.angle_alpha   90.00
_cell.angle_beta   90.00
_cell.angle_gamma   90.00
#
_symmetry.space_group_name_H-M   'P 1'
#
loop_
_entity.id
_entity.type
_entity.pdbx_description
1 polymer ?
#
loop_
_entity_poly.entity_id
_entity_poly.type
_entity_poly.pdbx_seq_one_letter_code
_entity_poly.pdbx_strand_id
1 'polypeptide(L)'
;GSAQDAYISKTYPQAKVFRFNTLSKMENALKSGTVDALMYSHEVFLEAARLDETLGLLGGPVFSIPIGMGFSQDNTPLCDQFNHFLRELRSGGTYEDIVDRWMNRRVYEIPAIVNDGRNGSLAIGIVSNVGLPFAAQKDGRPIGFDIEIAERFSAYVGKKPVFLAFTPENLAGALSTGEVDMIAASMFLVEEDDSQPLLSEPYYEMGASFRALKKNLAAYEGARTPIERKSFFERLANSFYINIILENRYLLILSGLRTTLVISVLACLFGTALGAGICALRMSKNVILRWLAKVYISVIRGMPVLVLLMLIFYVIFASVNIDPVLVAVIAFGMNFGAYVSEMFRASIEGIDKGQREAGWAGGFTKLQTFRYILLPQALKSVLPVYKGEFISLVKMTSIVGYIAVQDLTKASDIIRSRTFDAFFPLIMVAVLYFLLSGVLIQILSLVEVQVDPKARRKAASVSTSPIKRAWLRYKPFVYLILSAVVVLAALITPLLENARGASEGPIRSLADLEGRRVCVITGTTGDIAMKRLYKNVKYLDIVYIPDAVLAMKKNKADAFVFDKNSLKYVLIRNEEFVMLPGEIDSVDIGIPIKKGNTTILNEINESLRGLRESGMLSEMYRRWFEEDWDTPPPLPDLPTDGK
;
A
#
# COMPACT_ATOMS: atom_id res chain seq x y z
N GLY A 1 45.63 -9.15 -11.55
CA GLY A 1 45.60 -8.35 -12.78
C GLY A 1 44.28 -8.43 -13.53
N SER A 2 43.14 -8.51 -12.84
CA SER A 2 41.83 -8.34 -13.51
C SER A 2 41.52 -6.84 -13.64
N ALA A 3 40.54 -6.47 -14.46
CA ALA A 3 40.08 -5.09 -14.56
C ALA A 3 39.56 -4.56 -13.20
N GLN A 4 38.97 -5.40 -12.36
CA GLN A 4 38.55 -5.06 -11.00
C GLN A 4 39.76 -4.80 -10.07
N ASP A 5 40.83 -5.59 -10.18
CA ASP A 5 42.08 -5.40 -9.41
C ASP A 5 42.80 -4.09 -9.80
N ALA A 6 42.85 -3.80 -11.10
CA ALA A 6 43.38 -2.53 -11.61
C ALA A 6 42.54 -1.34 -11.12
N TYR A 7 41.20 -1.45 -11.19
CA TYR A 7 40.29 -0.43 -10.70
C TYR A 7 40.45 -0.18 -9.20
N ILE A 8 40.50 -1.22 -8.36
CA ILE A 8 40.67 -1.07 -6.91
C ILE A 8 42.02 -0.42 -6.59
N SER A 9 43.09 -0.90 -7.22
CA SER A 9 44.44 -0.42 -6.94
C SER A 9 44.61 1.06 -7.33
N LYS A 10 43.94 1.49 -8.41
CA LYS A 10 43.96 2.89 -8.88
C LYS A 10 43.04 3.80 -8.07
N THR A 11 41.81 3.35 -7.80
CA THR A 11 40.74 4.18 -7.23
C THR A 11 40.81 4.24 -5.70
N TYR A 12 41.27 3.16 -5.06
CA TYR A 12 41.37 3.04 -3.60
C TYR A 12 42.80 2.70 -3.17
N PRO A 13 43.79 3.60 -3.40
CA PRO A 13 45.21 3.32 -3.13
C PRO A 13 45.52 3.11 -1.63
N GLN A 14 44.61 3.53 -0.75
CA GLN A 14 44.71 3.33 0.70
C GLN A 14 44.08 2.01 1.19
N ALA A 15 43.39 1.28 0.32
CA ALA A 15 42.75 0.01 0.67
C ALA A 15 43.77 -1.14 0.66
N LYS A 16 43.67 -2.05 1.64
CA LYS A 16 44.47 -3.27 1.65
C LYS A 16 43.84 -4.31 0.72
N VAL A 17 44.43 -4.50 -0.46
CA VAL A 17 43.90 -5.40 -1.50
C VAL A 17 44.36 -6.85 -1.28
N PHE A 18 43.40 -7.76 -1.16
CA PHE A 18 43.64 -9.21 -1.14
C PHE A 18 43.18 -9.82 -2.45
N ARG A 19 43.99 -10.72 -3.02
CA ARG A 19 43.72 -11.38 -4.31
C ARG A 19 43.41 -12.85 -4.10
N PHE A 20 42.41 -13.35 -4.81
CA PHE A 20 41.93 -14.73 -4.71
C PHE A 20 41.68 -15.29 -6.11
N ASN A 21 41.87 -16.60 -6.26
CA ASN A 21 41.74 -17.28 -7.57
C ASN A 21 40.35 -17.89 -7.81
N THR A 22 39.42 -17.83 -6.83
CA THR A 22 38.04 -18.33 -6.99
C THR A 22 37.04 -17.48 -6.19
N LEU A 23 35.81 -17.37 -6.72
CA LEU A 23 34.70 -16.64 -6.07
C LEU A 23 34.37 -17.20 -4.68
N SER A 24 34.33 -18.53 -4.52
CA SER A 24 34.03 -19.15 -3.21
C SER A 24 35.08 -18.82 -2.14
N LYS A 25 36.36 -18.67 -2.51
CA LYS A 25 37.41 -18.22 -1.57
C LYS A 25 37.23 -16.75 -1.19
N MET A 26 36.86 -15.91 -2.15
CA MET A 26 36.50 -14.51 -1.90
C MET A 26 35.34 -14.40 -0.90
N GLU A 27 34.24 -15.13 -1.15
CA GLU A 27 33.07 -15.12 -0.28
C GLU A 27 33.38 -15.66 1.12
N ASN A 28 34.18 -16.72 1.24
CA ASN A 28 34.61 -17.24 2.54
C ASN A 28 35.48 -16.24 3.29
N ALA A 29 36.41 -15.56 2.62
CA ALA A 29 37.24 -14.52 3.22
C ALA A 29 36.42 -13.32 3.71
N LEU A 30 35.36 -12.96 2.98
CA LEU A 30 34.41 -11.94 3.40
C LEU A 30 33.64 -12.39 4.64
N LYS A 31 33.12 -13.62 4.66
CA LYS A 31 32.39 -14.19 5.81
C LYS A 31 33.23 -14.37 7.07
N SER A 32 34.50 -14.74 6.92
CA SER A 32 35.44 -14.87 8.03
C SER A 32 35.93 -13.53 8.57
N GLY A 33 35.55 -12.41 7.93
CA GLY A 33 36.02 -11.07 8.30
C GLY A 33 37.48 -10.82 7.92
N THR A 34 38.04 -11.60 7.00
CA THR A 34 39.39 -11.41 6.47
C THR A 34 39.45 -10.23 5.51
N VAL A 35 38.36 -9.95 4.80
CA VAL A 35 38.17 -8.78 3.93
C VAL A 35 36.81 -8.14 4.19
N ASP A 36 36.70 -6.83 4.01
CA ASP A 36 35.48 -6.08 4.32
C ASP A 36 34.50 -6.00 3.16
N ALA A 37 35.01 -6.06 1.93
CA ALA A 37 34.24 -6.04 0.69
C ALA A 37 34.96 -6.83 -0.41
N LEU A 38 34.18 -7.29 -1.38
CA LEU A 38 34.60 -8.00 -2.58
C LEU A 38 34.19 -7.23 -3.81
N MET A 39 34.95 -7.35 -4.90
CA MET A 39 34.57 -6.79 -6.19
C MET A 39 34.63 -7.87 -7.26
N TYR A 40 33.56 -8.01 -8.04
CA TYR A 40 33.45 -8.99 -9.12
C TYR A 40 32.38 -8.57 -10.13
N SER A 41 31.99 -9.47 -11.06
CA SER A 41 30.89 -9.22 -11.99
C SER A 41 29.56 -8.98 -11.24
N HIS A 42 28.83 -7.96 -11.67
CA HIS A 42 27.52 -7.59 -11.15
C HIS A 42 26.49 -8.70 -11.35
N GLU A 43 26.46 -9.28 -12.55
CA GLU A 43 25.53 -10.35 -12.95
C GLU A 43 25.78 -11.62 -12.15
N VAL A 44 27.05 -11.98 -11.95
CA VAL A 44 27.43 -13.13 -11.09
C VAL A 44 27.03 -12.88 -9.64
N PHE A 45 27.17 -11.65 -9.13
CA PHE A 45 26.70 -11.33 -7.79
C PHE A 45 25.18 -11.32 -7.66
N LEU A 46 24.44 -10.90 -8.69
CA LEU A 46 22.98 -10.97 -8.70
C LEU A 46 22.46 -12.41 -8.62
N GLU A 47 23.20 -13.38 -9.18
CA GLU A 47 22.85 -14.80 -9.07
C GLU A 47 23.32 -15.40 -7.73
N ALA A 48 24.55 -15.10 -7.31
CA ALA A 48 25.07 -15.55 -6.02
C ALA A 48 24.30 -14.95 -4.80
N ALA A 49 23.61 -13.82 -4.96
CA ALA A 49 22.72 -13.26 -3.94
C ALA A 49 21.52 -14.16 -3.59
N ARG A 50 21.11 -15.08 -4.46
CA ARG A 50 20.03 -16.04 -4.19
C ARG A 50 20.47 -17.16 -3.25
N LEU A 51 21.75 -17.48 -3.25
CA LEU A 51 22.32 -18.60 -2.53
C LEU A 51 22.77 -18.21 -1.11
N ASP A 52 22.97 -16.91 -0.86
CA ASP A 52 23.45 -16.42 0.43
C ASP A 52 22.84 -15.07 0.85
N GLU A 53 21.96 -15.13 1.85
CA GLU A 53 21.24 -13.99 2.41
C GLU A 53 22.11 -13.05 3.26
N THR A 54 23.34 -13.45 3.64
CA THR A 54 24.22 -12.67 4.52
C THR A 54 25.03 -11.61 3.76
N LEU A 55 25.09 -11.71 2.44
CA LEU A 55 25.88 -10.86 1.55
C LEU A 55 24.97 -9.94 0.74
N GLY A 56 25.38 -8.69 0.52
CA GLY A 56 24.61 -7.71 -0.24
C GLY A 56 25.48 -6.89 -1.19
N LEU A 57 24.86 -6.40 -2.27
CA LEU A 57 25.48 -5.56 -3.29
C LEU A 57 25.59 -4.10 -2.82
N LEU A 58 26.70 -3.44 -3.14
CA LEU A 58 26.87 -1.99 -2.97
C LEU A 58 26.39 -1.28 -4.25
N GLY A 59 25.10 -0.96 -4.32
CA GLY A 59 24.52 -0.20 -5.43
C GLY A 59 24.52 -0.94 -6.77
N GLY A 60 24.40 -0.17 -7.86
CA GLY A 60 24.52 -0.66 -9.23
C GLY A 60 25.97 -0.88 -9.67
N PRO A 61 26.20 -1.30 -10.94
CA PRO A 61 27.55 -1.44 -11.47
C PRO A 61 28.34 -0.13 -11.38
N VAL A 62 29.56 -0.22 -10.86
CA VAL A 62 30.49 0.90 -10.67
C VAL A 62 31.09 1.33 -12.01
N PHE A 63 31.27 0.38 -12.92
CA PHE A 63 31.56 0.57 -14.33
C PHE A 63 31.17 -0.70 -15.09
N SER A 64 31.05 -0.56 -16.40
CA SER A 64 30.89 -1.68 -17.32
C SER A 64 32.18 -1.87 -18.12
N ILE A 65 32.52 -3.13 -18.41
CA ILE A 65 33.65 -3.47 -19.26
C ILE A 65 33.10 -4.23 -20.47
N PRO A 66 33.39 -3.80 -21.71
CA PRO A 66 33.11 -4.61 -22.88
C PRO A 66 33.90 -5.93 -22.81
N ILE A 67 33.21 -7.04 -23.05
CA ILE A 67 33.82 -8.37 -23.16
C ILE A 67 33.77 -8.90 -24.58
N GLY A 68 34.87 -9.54 -25.00
CA GLY A 68 35.07 -10.13 -26.31
C GLY A 68 35.49 -11.60 -26.22
N MET A 69 35.41 -12.30 -27.35
CA MET A 69 35.99 -13.63 -27.52
C MET A 69 37.45 -13.51 -27.95
N GLY A 70 38.30 -14.43 -27.50
CA GLY A 70 39.73 -14.42 -27.80
C GLY A 70 40.09 -15.30 -29.00
N PHE A 71 40.98 -14.81 -29.86
CA PHE A 71 41.49 -15.46 -31.07
C PHE A 71 43.00 -15.31 -31.16
N SER A 72 43.66 -16.24 -31.86
CA SER A 72 45.10 -16.11 -32.12
C SER A 72 45.36 -14.91 -33.03
N GLN A 73 46.45 -14.18 -32.80
CA GLN A 73 46.89 -13.09 -33.69
C GLN A 73 47.18 -13.59 -35.11
N ASP A 74 47.56 -14.87 -35.25
CA ASP A 74 47.80 -15.52 -36.55
C ASP A 74 46.50 -15.95 -37.26
N ASN A 75 45.34 -15.85 -36.58
CA ASN A 75 44.04 -16.30 -37.09
C ASN A 75 42.99 -15.17 -37.08
N THR A 76 43.32 -14.05 -37.71
CA THR A 76 42.39 -12.95 -37.99
C THR A 76 41.13 -13.37 -38.75
N PRO A 77 41.14 -14.34 -39.71
CA PRO A 77 39.92 -14.70 -40.43
C PRO A 77 38.81 -15.29 -39.53
N LEU A 78 39.17 -16.04 -38.49
CA LEU A 78 38.18 -16.61 -37.57
C LEU A 78 37.55 -15.52 -36.67
N CYS A 79 38.35 -14.53 -36.27
CA CYS A 79 37.85 -13.34 -35.56
C CYS A 79 36.87 -12.53 -36.44
N ASP A 80 37.22 -12.31 -37.72
CA ASP A 80 36.34 -11.60 -38.66
C ASP A 80 35.01 -12.34 -38.90
N GLN A 81 35.07 -13.68 -39.00
CA GLN A 81 33.86 -14.51 -39.08
C GLN A 81 33.00 -14.38 -37.83
N PHE A 82 33.61 -14.34 -36.65
CA PHE A 82 32.89 -14.13 -35.40
C PHE A 82 32.24 -12.75 -35.34
N ASN A 83 32.95 -11.69 -35.75
CA ASN A 83 32.42 -10.33 -35.78
C ASN A 83 31.23 -10.23 -36.75
N HIS A 84 31.33 -10.85 -37.93
CA HIS A 84 30.21 -10.92 -38.88
C HIS A 84 29.00 -11.66 -38.29
N PHE A 85 29.24 -12.84 -37.70
CA PHE A 85 28.22 -13.61 -36.99
C PHE A 85 27.54 -12.79 -35.90
N LEU A 86 28.30 -12.04 -35.09
CA LEU A 86 27.77 -11.25 -33.99
C LEU A 86 26.85 -10.13 -34.50
N ARG A 87 27.20 -9.47 -35.62
CA ARG A 87 26.34 -8.46 -36.24
C ARG A 87 25.04 -9.05 -36.78
N GLU A 88 25.10 -10.22 -37.43
CA GLU A 88 23.89 -10.93 -37.87
C GLU A 88 23.01 -11.33 -36.69
N LEU A 89 23.61 -11.86 -35.61
CA LEU A 89 22.92 -12.26 -34.39
C LEU A 89 22.15 -11.09 -33.75
N ARG A 90 22.76 -9.90 -33.73
CA ARG A 90 22.14 -8.64 -33.25
C ARG A 90 21.02 -8.13 -34.17
N SER A 91 21.12 -8.35 -35.48
CA SER A 91 20.08 -7.92 -36.42
C SER A 91 18.81 -8.78 -36.38
N GLY A 92 18.94 -10.03 -35.92
CA GLY A 92 17.89 -11.06 -36.00
C GLY A 92 17.01 -11.23 -34.75
N GLY A 93 17.10 -10.34 -33.74
CA GLY A 93 16.32 -10.43 -32.50
C GLY A 93 16.72 -11.57 -31.55
N THR A 94 17.59 -12.47 -32.01
CA THR A 94 18.04 -13.65 -31.26
C THR A 94 19.02 -13.24 -30.17
N TYR A 95 19.87 -12.24 -30.43
CA TYR A 95 20.77 -11.70 -29.43
C TYR A 95 20.02 -11.15 -28.21
N GLU A 96 18.96 -10.38 -28.43
CA GLU A 96 18.13 -9.79 -27.38
C GLU A 96 17.46 -10.86 -26.52
N ASP A 97 16.96 -11.95 -27.13
CA ASP A 97 16.43 -13.09 -26.38
C ASP A 97 17.49 -13.78 -25.53
N ILE A 98 18.69 -14.00 -26.06
CA ILE A 98 19.80 -14.63 -25.30
C ILE A 98 20.14 -13.75 -24.10
N VAL A 99 20.38 -12.45 -24.30
CA VAL A 99 20.70 -11.51 -23.22
C VAL A 99 19.58 -11.49 -22.18
N ASP A 100 18.33 -11.37 -22.61
CA ASP A 100 17.20 -11.30 -21.70
C ASP A 100 17.00 -12.61 -20.91
N ARG A 101 17.18 -13.79 -21.55
CA ARG A 101 17.11 -15.09 -20.85
C ARG A 101 18.21 -15.26 -19.81
N TRP A 102 19.45 -14.96 -20.17
CA TRP A 102 20.60 -15.20 -19.28
C TRP A 102 20.70 -14.14 -18.18
N MET A 103 20.42 -12.87 -18.48
CA MET A 103 20.66 -11.74 -17.56
C MET A 103 19.40 -11.34 -16.77
N ASN A 104 18.21 -11.33 -17.39
CA ASN A 104 16.99 -10.78 -16.77
C ASN A 104 16.02 -11.87 -16.28
N ARG A 105 15.54 -12.74 -17.20
CA ARG A 105 14.60 -13.84 -16.90
C ARG A 105 15.26 -14.99 -16.15
N ARG A 106 16.59 -15.10 -16.23
CA ARG A 106 17.42 -16.11 -15.55
C ARG A 106 17.01 -17.56 -15.87
N VAL A 107 16.80 -17.83 -17.15
CA VAL A 107 16.47 -19.15 -17.70
C VAL A 107 17.75 -19.78 -18.26
N TYR A 108 18.35 -20.69 -17.49
CA TYR A 108 19.67 -21.29 -17.75
C TYR A 108 19.61 -22.57 -18.60
N GLU A 109 18.81 -22.54 -19.66
CA GLU A 109 18.68 -23.61 -20.63
C GLU A 109 19.09 -23.09 -22.01
N ILE A 110 20.04 -23.76 -22.65
CA ILE A 110 20.45 -23.47 -24.02
C ILE A 110 19.43 -24.13 -24.95
N PRO A 111 18.72 -23.37 -25.80
CA PRO A 111 17.81 -23.96 -26.80
C PRO A 111 18.54 -24.93 -27.71
N ALA A 112 17.84 -25.91 -28.29
CA ALA A 112 18.46 -26.84 -29.23
C ALA A 112 19.02 -26.08 -30.45
N ILE A 113 20.34 -26.07 -30.60
CA ILE A 113 21.03 -25.47 -31.75
C ILE A 113 21.27 -26.57 -32.79
N VAL A 114 20.72 -26.39 -33.99
CA VAL A 114 20.93 -27.32 -35.11
C VAL A 114 22.35 -27.13 -35.63
N ASN A 115 23.17 -28.16 -35.50
CA ASN A 115 24.54 -28.19 -36.01
C ASN A 115 24.88 -29.60 -36.49
N ASP A 116 25.22 -29.74 -37.76
CA ASP A 116 25.53 -31.02 -38.39
C ASP A 116 27.04 -31.32 -38.49
N GLY A 117 27.90 -30.39 -38.03
CA GLY A 117 29.34 -30.60 -37.89
C GLY A 117 30.07 -30.89 -39.21
N ARG A 118 29.52 -30.44 -40.35
CA ARG A 118 30.05 -30.73 -41.69
C ARG A 118 31.50 -30.28 -41.90
N ASN A 119 31.96 -29.28 -41.16
CA ASN A 119 33.27 -28.65 -41.32
C ASN A 119 34.28 -29.02 -40.21
N GLY A 120 34.06 -30.16 -39.53
CA GLY A 120 34.96 -30.65 -38.46
C GLY A 120 34.61 -30.11 -37.08
N SER A 121 35.60 -29.98 -36.20
CA SER A 121 35.43 -29.51 -34.82
C SER A 121 36.05 -28.12 -34.60
N LEU A 122 35.53 -27.37 -33.63
CA LEU A 122 36.09 -26.12 -33.14
C LEU A 122 36.46 -26.31 -31.66
N ALA A 123 37.75 -26.24 -31.34
CA ALA A 123 38.25 -26.36 -29.97
C ALA A 123 38.11 -25.00 -29.26
N ILE A 124 37.38 -24.95 -28.16
CA ILE A 124 37.00 -23.70 -27.48
C ILE A 124 37.49 -23.74 -26.04
N GLY A 125 38.42 -22.85 -25.72
CA GLY A 125 38.94 -22.67 -24.37
C GLY A 125 37.93 -21.93 -23.49
N ILE A 126 37.58 -22.50 -22.34
CA ILE A 126 36.64 -21.92 -21.38
C ILE A 126 37.21 -21.92 -19.97
N VAL A 127 36.67 -21.05 -19.12
CA VAL A 127 36.86 -21.11 -17.66
C VAL A 127 35.55 -21.62 -17.06
N SER A 128 35.58 -22.83 -16.53
CA SER A 128 34.37 -23.56 -16.12
C SER A 128 33.77 -23.13 -14.77
N ASN A 129 34.42 -22.18 -14.09
CA ASN A 129 34.07 -21.72 -12.74
C ASN A 129 33.93 -20.18 -12.61
N VAL A 130 33.60 -19.49 -13.71
CA VAL A 130 33.29 -18.04 -13.69
C VAL A 130 32.02 -17.78 -12.86
N GLY A 131 31.06 -18.70 -12.92
CA GLY A 131 29.75 -18.58 -12.28
C GLY A 131 28.66 -18.23 -13.30
N LEU A 132 27.42 -18.58 -12.95
CA LEU A 132 26.25 -18.14 -13.71
C LEU A 132 26.10 -16.61 -13.58
N PRO A 133 25.71 -15.89 -14.66
CA PRO A 133 25.18 -16.45 -15.91
C PRO A 133 26.22 -16.77 -17.01
N PHE A 134 27.52 -16.46 -16.85
CA PHE A 134 28.49 -16.51 -17.95
C PHE A 134 29.03 -17.90 -18.30
N ALA A 135 29.52 -18.64 -17.30
CA ALA A 135 30.03 -20.00 -17.50
C ALA A 135 30.02 -20.81 -16.19
N ALA A 136 29.39 -21.97 -16.22
CA ALA A 136 29.33 -22.94 -15.12
C ALA A 136 29.28 -24.38 -15.67
N GLN A 137 29.39 -25.36 -14.79
CA GLN A 137 29.20 -26.78 -15.10
C GLN A 137 27.83 -27.26 -14.62
N LYS A 138 27.05 -27.88 -15.50
CA LYS A 138 25.78 -28.54 -15.17
C LYS A 138 25.72 -29.89 -15.86
N ASP A 139 25.53 -30.95 -15.08
CA ASP A 139 25.46 -32.35 -15.57
C ASP A 139 26.68 -32.77 -16.41
N GLY A 140 27.86 -32.28 -16.06
CA GLY A 140 29.13 -32.58 -16.75
C GLY A 140 29.31 -31.86 -18.09
N ARG A 141 28.43 -30.90 -18.43
CA ARG A 141 28.54 -30.04 -19.61
C ARG A 141 28.72 -28.58 -19.19
N PRO A 142 29.53 -27.81 -19.92
CA PRO A 142 29.56 -26.37 -19.73
C PRO A 142 28.22 -25.76 -20.15
N ILE A 143 27.74 -24.82 -19.36
CA ILE A 143 26.58 -24.00 -19.65
C ILE A 143 26.89 -22.54 -19.33
N GLY A 144 26.20 -21.62 -19.98
CA GLY A 144 26.39 -20.21 -19.73
C GLY A 144 26.15 -19.36 -20.97
N PHE A 145 26.08 -18.06 -20.75
CA PHE A 145 25.98 -17.06 -21.81
C PHE A 145 27.15 -17.16 -22.81
N ASP A 146 28.39 -17.28 -22.31
CA ASP A 146 29.58 -17.43 -23.16
C ASP A 146 29.53 -18.72 -23.97
N ILE A 147 29.02 -19.78 -23.35
CA ILE A 147 28.89 -21.11 -23.95
C ILE A 147 27.84 -21.08 -25.07
N GLU A 148 26.68 -20.48 -24.85
CA GLU A 148 25.63 -20.40 -25.87
C GLU A 148 26.07 -19.59 -27.09
N ILE A 149 26.75 -18.46 -26.88
CA ILE A 149 27.29 -17.66 -28.00
C ILE A 149 28.33 -18.47 -28.79
N ALA A 150 29.21 -19.19 -28.10
CA ALA A 150 30.21 -20.05 -28.73
C ALA A 150 29.60 -21.25 -29.48
N GLU A 151 28.54 -21.89 -28.94
CA GLU A 151 27.82 -22.97 -29.61
C GLU A 151 27.11 -22.49 -30.89
N ARG A 152 26.48 -21.30 -30.83
CA ARG A 152 25.83 -20.69 -31.99
C ARG A 152 26.83 -20.28 -33.06
N PHE A 153 27.98 -19.74 -32.67
CA PHE A 153 29.06 -19.46 -33.61
C PHE A 153 29.62 -20.74 -34.24
N SER A 154 29.78 -21.81 -33.46
CA SER A 154 30.22 -23.11 -33.98
C SER A 154 29.24 -23.64 -35.03
N ALA A 155 27.93 -23.50 -34.79
CA ALA A 155 26.91 -23.84 -35.77
C ALA A 155 26.97 -22.94 -37.02
N TYR A 156 27.23 -21.64 -36.85
CA TYR A 156 27.39 -20.68 -37.94
C TYR A 156 28.52 -21.07 -38.91
N VAL A 157 29.67 -21.51 -38.38
CA VAL A 157 30.81 -21.97 -39.20
C VAL A 157 30.71 -23.45 -39.60
N GLY A 158 29.63 -24.14 -39.22
CA GLY A 158 29.40 -25.55 -39.50
C GLY A 158 30.35 -26.53 -38.80
N LYS A 159 30.95 -26.12 -37.67
CA LYS A 159 31.87 -26.93 -36.87
C LYS A 159 31.22 -27.40 -35.58
N LYS A 160 31.57 -28.60 -35.11
CA LYS A 160 31.10 -29.12 -33.81
C LYS A 160 31.90 -28.48 -32.66
N PRO A 161 31.26 -27.88 -31.65
CA PRO A 161 31.98 -27.29 -30.52
C PRO A 161 32.62 -28.38 -29.64
N VAL A 162 33.88 -28.17 -29.25
CA VAL A 162 34.62 -28.98 -28.28
C VAL A 162 35.16 -28.06 -27.19
N PHE A 163 34.50 -28.05 -26.03
CA PHE A 163 34.89 -27.20 -24.92
C PHE A 163 36.00 -27.83 -24.08
N LEU A 164 37.11 -27.10 -23.93
CA LEU A 164 38.26 -27.47 -23.12
C LEU A 164 38.40 -26.48 -21.95
N ALA A 165 38.38 -27.00 -20.73
CA ALA A 165 38.43 -26.17 -19.53
C ALA A 165 39.87 -25.90 -19.09
N PHE A 166 40.23 -24.63 -18.93
CA PHE A 166 41.54 -24.18 -18.47
C PHE A 166 41.42 -23.28 -17.23
N THR A 167 42.54 -23.04 -16.56
CA THR A 167 42.63 -21.92 -15.62
C THR A 167 42.87 -20.62 -16.40
N PRO A 168 42.47 -19.44 -15.86
CA PRO A 168 42.64 -18.17 -16.56
C PRO A 168 44.09 -17.90 -17.01
N GLU A 169 45.08 -18.35 -16.25
CA GLU A 169 46.50 -18.14 -16.55
C GLU A 169 47.01 -18.97 -17.74
N ASN A 170 46.34 -20.08 -18.05
CA ASN A 170 46.77 -21.03 -19.08
C ASN A 170 46.02 -20.85 -20.41
N LEU A 171 44.93 -20.07 -20.45
CA LEU A 171 44.10 -19.89 -21.64
C LEU A 171 44.85 -19.27 -22.82
N ALA A 172 45.60 -18.18 -22.58
CA ALA A 172 46.36 -17.52 -23.63
C ALA A 172 47.47 -18.42 -24.20
N GLY A 173 48.09 -19.23 -23.33
CA GLY A 173 49.08 -20.24 -23.74
C GLY A 173 48.47 -21.34 -24.61
N ALA A 174 47.31 -21.88 -24.21
CA ALA A 174 46.58 -22.91 -24.98
C ALA A 174 46.16 -22.42 -26.37
N LEU A 175 45.78 -21.14 -26.48
CA LEU A 175 45.49 -20.51 -27.76
C LEU A 175 46.74 -20.31 -28.62
N SER A 176 47.86 -19.93 -27.99
CA SER A 176 49.15 -19.72 -28.68
C SER A 176 49.79 -21.03 -29.17
N THR A 177 49.58 -22.14 -28.45
CA THR A 177 50.06 -23.48 -28.84
C THR A 177 49.15 -24.18 -29.84
N GLY A 178 47.98 -23.61 -30.15
CA GLY A 178 46.97 -24.21 -31.03
C GLY A 178 46.19 -25.36 -30.39
N GLU A 179 46.20 -25.49 -29.07
CA GLU A 179 45.37 -26.46 -28.34
C GLU A 179 43.88 -26.08 -28.39
N VAL A 180 43.58 -24.77 -28.48
CA VAL A 180 42.24 -24.23 -28.75
C VAL A 180 42.26 -23.27 -29.93
N ASP A 181 41.17 -23.23 -30.69
CA ASP A 181 40.98 -22.34 -31.83
C ASP A 181 40.49 -20.94 -31.40
N MET A 182 39.73 -20.87 -30.31
CA MET A 182 39.21 -19.63 -29.73
C MET A 182 39.00 -19.74 -28.22
N ILE A 183 38.83 -18.60 -27.54
CA ILE A 183 38.54 -18.51 -26.11
C ILE A 183 37.15 -17.89 -25.91
N ALA A 184 36.30 -18.57 -25.13
CA ALA A 184 35.00 -18.10 -24.66
C ALA A 184 34.97 -18.03 -23.13
N ALA A 185 35.54 -16.95 -22.59
CA ALA A 185 35.73 -16.79 -21.14
C ALA A 185 35.65 -15.33 -20.69
N SER A 186 34.67 -14.57 -21.21
CA SER A 186 34.40 -13.17 -20.83
C SER A 186 35.66 -12.29 -20.81
N MET A 187 36.46 -12.31 -21.89
CA MET A 187 37.74 -11.59 -21.92
C MET A 187 37.52 -10.08 -21.99
N PHE A 188 38.15 -9.34 -21.08
CA PHE A 188 38.03 -7.88 -21.02
C PHE A 188 38.82 -7.20 -22.13
N LEU A 189 38.19 -6.24 -22.83
CA LEU A 189 38.90 -5.33 -23.72
C LEU A 189 39.58 -4.25 -22.87
N VAL A 190 40.85 -4.44 -22.53
CA VAL A 190 41.70 -3.46 -21.81
C VAL A 190 42.98 -3.28 -22.64
N GLU A 191 43.42 -2.03 -22.81
CA GLU A 191 44.55 -1.54 -23.65
C GLU A 191 45.43 -2.61 -24.35
N GLU A 192 45.54 -2.49 -25.67
CA GLU A 192 46.31 -3.38 -26.54
C GLU A 192 47.77 -3.52 -26.08
N ASP A 193 48.17 -4.74 -25.75
CA ASP A 193 49.56 -5.17 -25.59
C ASP A 193 49.78 -6.35 -26.54
N ASP A 194 50.92 -6.37 -27.23
CA ASP A 194 51.26 -7.36 -28.25
C ASP A 194 51.31 -8.80 -27.70
N SER A 195 51.30 -8.95 -26.37
CA SER A 195 51.28 -10.23 -25.66
C SER A 195 49.88 -10.86 -25.48
N GLN A 196 48.79 -10.15 -25.86
CA GLN A 196 47.41 -10.61 -25.65
C GLN A 196 46.75 -11.23 -26.90
N PRO A 197 45.79 -12.16 -26.73
CA PRO A 197 44.95 -12.65 -27.81
C PRO A 197 44.22 -11.51 -28.56
N LEU A 198 44.00 -11.70 -29.86
CA LEU A 198 43.13 -10.85 -30.67
C LEU A 198 41.70 -10.96 -30.13
N LEU A 199 41.06 -9.85 -29.77
CA LEU A 199 39.69 -9.84 -29.23
C LEU A 199 38.66 -9.50 -30.32
N SER A 200 37.48 -10.13 -30.25
CA SER A 200 36.34 -9.77 -31.10
C SER A 200 35.76 -8.39 -30.77
N GLU A 201 34.85 -7.93 -31.62
CA GLU A 201 33.84 -6.94 -31.24
C GLU A 201 33.14 -7.36 -29.94
N PRO A 202 32.77 -6.41 -29.07
CA PRO A 202 32.18 -6.73 -27.78
C PRO A 202 30.81 -7.38 -27.96
N TYR A 203 30.63 -8.56 -27.35
CA TYR A 203 29.35 -9.27 -27.39
C TYR A 203 28.47 -8.96 -26.17
N TYR A 204 29.01 -8.35 -25.12
CA TYR A 204 28.25 -7.88 -23.95
C TYR A 204 29.04 -6.83 -23.17
N GLU A 205 28.34 -5.99 -22.40
CA GLU A 205 28.95 -5.06 -21.45
C GLU A 205 28.77 -5.59 -20.03
N MET A 206 29.85 -6.10 -19.45
CA MET A 206 29.80 -6.74 -18.13
C MET A 206 29.97 -5.70 -17.02
N GLY A 207 28.99 -5.62 -16.12
CA GLY A 207 29.07 -4.73 -14.96
C GLY A 207 30.06 -5.23 -13.92
N ALA A 208 30.80 -4.33 -13.27
CA ALA A 208 31.58 -4.62 -12.08
C ALA A 208 30.93 -3.99 -10.85
N SER A 209 30.78 -4.74 -9.76
CA SER A 209 30.16 -4.25 -8.52
C SER A 209 30.92 -4.67 -7.29
N PHE A 210 30.69 -3.97 -6.19
CA PHE A 210 31.12 -4.41 -4.88
C PHE A 210 30.03 -5.21 -4.17
N ARG A 211 30.44 -6.18 -3.35
CA ARG A 211 29.59 -6.94 -2.44
C ARG A 211 30.26 -6.95 -1.06
N ALA A 212 29.49 -6.79 0.00
CA ALA A 212 29.99 -6.94 1.37
C ALA A 212 28.99 -7.75 2.21
N LEU A 213 29.38 -8.07 3.45
CA LEU A 213 28.41 -8.55 4.42
C LEU A 213 27.33 -7.49 4.57
N LYS A 214 26.05 -7.88 4.56
CA LYS A 214 24.94 -6.93 4.69
C LYS A 214 25.14 -6.03 5.90
N LYS A 215 25.56 -6.59 7.04
CA LYS A 215 25.87 -5.83 8.26
C LYS A 215 26.95 -4.72 8.11
N ASN A 216 27.76 -4.73 7.05
CA ASN A 216 28.88 -3.81 6.82
C ASN A 216 28.63 -2.83 5.66
N LEU A 217 27.51 -2.94 4.92
CA LEU A 217 27.22 -2.03 3.80
C LEU A 217 26.73 -0.67 4.34
N ALA A 218 27.23 0.44 3.80
CA ALA A 218 26.66 1.76 4.07
C ALA A 218 25.21 1.89 3.53
N ALA A 219 24.80 1.06 2.56
CA ALA A 219 23.40 0.89 2.14
C ALA A 219 22.58 0.02 3.12
N TYR A 220 23.23 -0.64 4.09
CA TYR A 220 22.61 -1.23 5.28
C TYR A 220 22.73 -0.31 6.50
N GLU A 221 23.57 0.73 6.43
CA GLU A 221 23.39 2.01 7.15
C GLU A 221 22.42 2.97 6.43
N GLY A 222 21.95 2.59 5.23
CA GLY A 222 20.92 3.28 4.43
C GLY A 222 19.55 2.57 4.42
N ALA A 223 19.49 1.30 4.81
CA ALA A 223 18.28 0.58 5.24
C ALA A 223 18.23 0.37 6.76
N ARG A 224 19.26 0.83 7.47
CA ARG A 224 19.15 1.39 8.80
C ARG A 224 19.95 2.68 8.81
N THR A 225 19.27 3.79 8.49
CA THR A 225 19.40 4.89 9.44
C THR A 225 19.30 4.20 10.82
N PRO A 226 20.20 4.41 11.81
CA PRO A 226 19.67 4.40 13.15
C PRO A 226 18.44 5.26 12.99
N ILE A 227 17.26 4.76 13.35
CA ILE A 227 16.20 5.70 13.56
C ILE A 227 16.86 6.65 14.58
N GLU A 228 17.42 7.79 14.15
CA GLU A 228 16.92 9.07 14.57
C GLU A 228 15.45 8.79 14.46
N ARG A 229 14.90 8.25 15.56
CA ARG A 229 13.49 8.16 15.80
C ARG A 229 13.17 9.59 15.58
N LYS A 230 12.80 9.92 14.31
CA LYS A 230 12.33 11.23 13.91
C LYS A 230 11.49 11.56 15.09
N SER A 231 11.91 12.59 15.83
CA SER A 231 11.43 12.79 17.18
C SER A 231 9.93 12.58 17.12
N PHE A 232 9.29 11.96 18.10
CA PHE A 232 7.85 11.61 17.98
C PHE A 232 7.04 12.74 17.30
N PHE A 233 7.41 13.99 17.58
CA PHE A 233 7.01 15.22 16.88
C PHE A 233 7.29 15.33 15.37
N GLU A 234 8.47 15.01 14.86
CA GLU A 234 8.78 14.98 13.42
C GLU A 234 7.99 13.90 12.66
N ARG A 235 7.82 12.71 13.24
CA ARG A 235 6.93 11.68 12.65
C ARG A 235 5.49 12.18 12.61
N LEU A 236 5.04 12.79 13.70
CA LEU A 236 3.71 13.36 13.80
C LEU A 236 3.53 14.52 12.80
N ALA A 237 4.54 15.39 12.64
CA ALA A 237 4.52 16.51 11.70
C ALA A 237 4.50 16.03 10.25
N ASN A 238 5.28 14.99 9.91
CA ASN A 238 5.25 14.40 8.58
C ASN A 238 3.90 13.74 8.27
N SER A 239 3.36 12.95 9.22
CA SER A 239 2.00 12.40 9.11
C SER A 239 0.96 13.53 8.99
N PHE A 240 1.08 14.62 9.74
CA PHE A 240 0.17 15.77 9.62
C PHE A 240 0.20 16.38 8.22
N TYR A 241 1.40 16.66 7.69
CA TYR A 241 1.56 17.22 6.35
C TYR A 241 0.95 16.31 5.29
N ILE A 242 1.26 15.02 5.32
CA ILE A 242 0.76 14.03 4.36
C ILE A 242 -0.76 13.86 4.47
N ASN A 243 -1.31 13.73 5.68
CA ASN A 243 -2.71 13.40 5.87
C ASN A 243 -3.66 14.59 5.72
N ILE A 244 -3.18 15.83 5.95
CA ILE A 244 -4.02 17.02 5.98
C ILE A 244 -3.68 18.02 4.87
N ILE A 245 -2.40 18.31 4.65
CA ILE A 245 -1.97 19.42 3.78
C ILE A 245 -1.79 18.96 2.34
N LEU A 246 -1.07 17.86 2.13
CA LEU A 246 -0.81 17.30 0.82
C LEU A 246 -2.14 16.97 0.12
N GLU A 247 -2.26 17.34 -1.16
CA GLU A 247 -3.49 17.24 -1.97
C GLU A 247 -4.72 18.00 -1.41
N ASN A 248 -4.52 19.00 -0.54
CA ASN A 248 -5.62 19.77 0.07
C ASN A 248 -6.66 18.90 0.80
N ARG A 249 -6.22 17.81 1.44
CA ARG A 249 -7.09 16.83 2.14
C ARG A 249 -7.93 17.46 3.26
N TYR A 250 -7.53 18.60 3.82
CA TYR A 250 -8.36 19.38 4.74
C TYR A 250 -9.73 19.77 4.15
N LEU A 251 -9.85 19.95 2.83
CA LEU A 251 -11.14 20.21 2.17
C LEU A 251 -12.09 19.01 2.27
N LEU A 252 -11.54 17.79 2.18
CA LEU A 252 -12.30 16.56 2.38
C LEU A 252 -12.84 16.46 3.81
N ILE A 253 -12.01 16.82 4.81
CA ILE A 253 -12.41 16.85 6.22
C ILE A 253 -13.53 17.87 6.45
N LEU A 254 -13.39 19.07 5.89
CA LEU A 254 -14.42 20.12 5.99
C LEU A 254 -15.72 19.71 5.30
N SER A 255 -15.64 19.04 4.15
CA SER A 255 -16.80 18.48 3.45
C SER A 255 -17.50 17.42 4.30
N GLY A 256 -16.74 16.46 4.85
CA GLY A 256 -17.28 15.43 5.75
C GLY A 256 -17.93 16.02 7.00
N LEU A 257 -17.31 17.03 7.62
CA LEU A 257 -17.85 17.77 8.76
C LEU A 257 -19.17 18.47 8.41
N ARG A 258 -19.24 19.13 7.25
CA ARG A 258 -20.47 19.76 6.75
C ARG A 258 -21.58 18.73 6.59
N THR A 259 -21.30 17.60 5.96
CA THR A 259 -22.27 16.51 5.77
C THR A 259 -22.78 15.97 7.10
N THR A 260 -21.88 15.68 8.05
CA THR A 260 -22.24 15.26 9.42
C THR A 260 -23.20 16.25 10.08
N LEU A 261 -22.92 17.55 10.00
CA LEU A 261 -23.76 18.60 10.58
C LEU A 261 -25.13 18.69 9.90
N VAL A 262 -25.16 18.67 8.56
CA VAL A 262 -26.41 18.71 7.78
C VAL A 262 -27.32 17.55 8.16
N ILE A 263 -26.78 16.32 8.17
CA ILE A 263 -27.54 15.12 8.55
C ILE A 263 -28.06 15.26 9.97
N SER A 264 -27.18 15.62 10.92
CA SER A 264 -27.55 15.71 12.34
C SER A 264 -28.64 16.75 12.61
N VAL A 265 -28.53 17.94 12.02
CA VAL A 265 -29.51 19.02 12.21
C VAL A 265 -30.85 18.66 11.57
N LEU A 266 -30.85 18.19 10.32
CA LEU A 266 -32.09 17.85 9.62
C LEU A 266 -32.77 16.63 10.25
N ALA A 267 -32.01 15.59 10.62
CA ALA A 267 -32.54 14.43 11.32
C ALA A 267 -33.10 14.79 12.71
N CYS A 268 -32.45 15.71 13.42
CA CYS A 268 -32.93 16.21 14.70
C CYS A 268 -34.27 16.97 14.54
N LEU A 269 -34.37 17.87 13.56
CA LEU A 269 -35.60 18.61 13.28
C LEU A 269 -36.75 17.67 12.88
N PHE A 270 -36.50 16.80 11.91
CA PHE A 270 -37.47 15.81 11.44
C PHE A 270 -37.87 14.84 12.56
N GLY A 271 -36.90 14.28 13.27
CA GLY A 271 -37.13 13.35 14.36
C GLY A 271 -37.83 13.99 15.56
N THR A 272 -37.59 15.27 15.86
CA THR A 272 -38.32 15.96 16.93
C THR A 272 -39.79 16.17 16.56
N ALA A 273 -40.06 16.58 15.33
CA ALA A 273 -41.43 16.73 14.83
C ALA A 273 -42.15 15.37 14.82
N LEU A 274 -41.50 14.34 14.30
CA LEU A 274 -42.02 12.97 14.28
C LEU A 274 -42.23 12.44 15.71
N GLY A 275 -41.27 12.63 16.60
CA GLY A 275 -41.32 12.19 17.99
C GLY A 275 -42.44 12.87 18.78
N ALA A 276 -42.70 14.16 18.56
CA ALA A 276 -43.84 14.86 19.12
C ALA A 276 -45.18 14.25 18.62
N GLY A 277 -45.27 13.95 17.32
CA GLY A 277 -46.42 13.27 16.73
C GLY A 277 -46.65 11.87 17.32
N ILE A 278 -45.61 11.04 17.38
CA ILE A 278 -45.67 9.70 17.97
C ILE A 278 -46.00 9.76 19.46
N CYS A 279 -45.47 10.72 20.22
CA CYS A 279 -45.83 10.95 21.62
C CYS A 279 -47.33 11.26 21.76
N ALA A 280 -47.87 12.14 20.91
CA ALA A 280 -49.30 12.46 20.92
C ALA A 280 -50.18 11.23 20.63
N LEU A 281 -49.79 10.40 19.65
CA LEU A 281 -50.47 9.12 19.35
C LEU A 281 -50.38 8.16 20.54
N ARG A 282 -49.21 8.07 21.18
CA ARG A 282 -48.95 7.21 22.33
C ARG A 282 -49.76 7.60 23.57
N MET A 283 -50.03 8.89 23.74
CA MET A 283 -50.86 9.44 24.83
C MET A 283 -52.36 9.50 24.49
N SER A 284 -52.76 9.11 23.28
CA SER A 284 -54.15 9.12 22.85
C SER A 284 -55.01 8.14 23.66
N LYS A 285 -56.30 8.48 23.83
CA LYS A 285 -57.30 7.57 24.39
C LYS A 285 -57.62 6.40 23.45
N ASN A 286 -57.43 6.59 22.14
CA ASN A 286 -57.69 5.55 21.14
C ASN A 286 -56.64 4.42 21.24
N VAL A 287 -57.13 3.20 21.47
CA VAL A 287 -56.30 2.00 21.64
C VAL A 287 -55.47 1.69 20.39
N ILE A 288 -56.03 1.91 19.20
CA ILE A 288 -55.36 1.63 17.91
C ILE A 288 -54.17 2.57 17.71
N LEU A 289 -54.38 3.88 17.87
CA LEU A 289 -53.30 4.87 17.73
C LEU A 289 -52.18 4.63 18.73
N ARG A 290 -52.55 4.28 19.97
CA ARG A 290 -51.61 3.94 21.03
C ARG A 290 -50.81 2.69 20.69
N TRP A 291 -51.45 1.68 20.11
CA TRP A 291 -50.81 0.44 19.69
C TRP A 291 -49.87 0.67 18.51
N LEU A 292 -50.27 1.42 17.48
CA LEU A 292 -49.40 1.78 16.35
C LEU A 292 -48.14 2.51 16.82
N ALA A 293 -48.28 3.48 17.72
CA ALA A 293 -47.14 4.17 18.33
C ALA A 293 -46.23 3.20 19.11
N LYS A 294 -46.80 2.25 19.88
CA LYS A 294 -46.01 1.22 20.59
C LYS A 294 -45.20 0.37 19.61
N VAL A 295 -45.83 -0.11 18.54
CA VAL A 295 -45.18 -0.96 17.53
C VAL A 295 -44.04 -0.20 16.87
N TYR A 296 -44.29 1.03 16.40
CA TYR A 296 -43.24 1.89 15.83
C TYR A 296 -42.05 2.06 16.78
N ILE A 297 -42.30 2.48 18.03
CA ILE A 297 -41.24 2.69 19.02
C ILE A 297 -40.47 1.39 19.27
N SER A 298 -41.17 0.27 19.44
CA SER A 298 -40.57 -1.04 19.75
C SER A 298 -39.71 -1.56 18.60
N VAL A 299 -40.17 -1.41 17.36
CA VAL A 299 -39.44 -1.88 16.17
C VAL A 299 -38.22 -1.00 15.93
N ILE A 300 -38.39 0.32 15.91
CA ILE A 300 -37.31 1.25 15.57
C ILE A 300 -36.20 1.26 16.64
N ARG A 301 -36.56 1.16 17.93
CA ARG A 301 -35.56 1.07 19.02
C ARG A 301 -35.00 -0.34 19.22
N GLY A 302 -35.68 -1.36 18.71
CA GLY A 302 -35.25 -2.75 18.79
C GLY A 302 -34.21 -3.12 17.72
N MET A 303 -34.14 -2.38 16.62
CA MET A 303 -33.18 -2.62 15.54
C MET A 303 -31.90 -1.81 15.71
N PRO A 304 -30.73 -2.38 15.39
CA PRO A 304 -29.50 -1.60 15.26
C PRO A 304 -29.67 -0.49 14.22
N VAL A 305 -29.26 0.74 14.55
CA VAL A 305 -29.42 1.91 13.67
C VAL A 305 -28.73 1.72 12.31
N LEU A 306 -27.62 0.99 12.26
CA LEU A 306 -26.95 0.60 11.02
C LEU A 306 -27.85 -0.25 10.11
N VAL A 307 -28.50 -1.26 10.69
CA VAL A 307 -29.41 -2.14 9.94
C VAL A 307 -30.61 -1.36 9.44
N LEU A 308 -31.18 -0.46 10.26
CA LEU A 308 -32.27 0.42 9.86
C LEU A 308 -31.85 1.30 8.67
N LEU A 309 -30.67 1.92 8.73
CA LEU A 309 -30.14 2.74 7.64
C LEU A 309 -29.99 1.94 6.34
N MET A 310 -29.39 0.75 6.43
CA MET A 310 -29.21 -0.14 5.27
C MET A 310 -30.54 -0.60 4.69
N LEU A 311 -31.53 -0.96 5.51
CA LEU A 311 -32.84 -1.40 5.04
C LEU A 311 -33.58 -0.26 4.33
N ILE A 312 -33.53 0.95 4.89
CA ILE A 312 -34.17 2.12 4.27
C ILE A 312 -33.52 2.42 2.90
N PHE A 313 -32.19 2.38 2.82
CA PHE A 313 -31.47 2.67 1.58
C PHE A 313 -31.58 1.56 0.52
N TYR A 314 -31.19 0.32 0.85
CA TYR A 314 -31.06 -0.78 -0.11
C TYR A 314 -32.35 -1.56 -0.38
N VAL A 315 -33.39 -1.41 0.46
CA VAL A 315 -34.66 -2.14 0.30
C VAL A 315 -35.81 -1.18 0.01
N ILE A 316 -36.06 -0.20 0.89
CA ILE A 316 -37.22 0.69 0.76
C ILE A 316 -37.05 1.66 -0.42
N PHE A 317 -35.87 2.28 -0.56
CA PHE A 317 -35.59 3.24 -1.62
C PHE A 317 -34.78 2.68 -2.79
N ALA A 318 -34.64 1.35 -2.89
CA ALA A 318 -33.82 0.70 -3.91
C ALA A 318 -34.22 1.06 -5.36
N SER A 319 -35.50 1.29 -5.60
CA SER A 319 -36.08 1.59 -6.91
C SER A 319 -36.17 3.09 -7.23
N VAL A 320 -35.78 3.96 -6.30
CA VAL A 320 -35.91 5.41 -6.43
C VAL A 320 -34.53 6.05 -6.36
N ASN A 321 -34.19 6.89 -7.32
CA ASN A 321 -32.95 7.67 -7.28
C ASN A 321 -33.11 8.86 -6.31
N ILE A 322 -32.91 8.58 -5.03
CA ILE A 322 -32.97 9.55 -3.94
C ILE A 322 -31.56 9.86 -3.43
N ASP A 323 -31.33 11.11 -3.04
CA ASP A 323 -30.06 11.52 -2.46
C ASP A 323 -29.77 10.72 -1.16
N PRO A 324 -28.60 10.07 -1.04
CA PRO A 324 -28.26 9.26 0.13
C PRO A 324 -28.21 10.05 1.46
N VAL A 325 -27.92 11.36 1.42
CA VAL A 325 -27.95 12.23 2.61
C VAL A 325 -29.39 12.37 3.10
N LEU A 326 -30.35 12.54 2.20
CA LEU A 326 -31.78 12.59 2.56
C LEU A 326 -32.24 11.25 3.16
N VAL A 327 -31.79 10.12 2.63
CA VAL A 327 -32.07 8.80 3.21
C VAL A 327 -31.53 8.68 4.63
N ALA A 328 -30.29 9.13 4.87
CA ALA A 328 -29.71 9.18 6.20
C ALA A 328 -30.52 10.07 7.16
N VAL A 329 -30.99 11.24 6.70
CA VAL A 329 -31.85 12.13 7.48
C VAL A 329 -33.15 11.45 7.90
N ILE A 330 -33.79 10.73 6.99
CA ILE A 330 -35.03 9.99 7.27
C ILE A 330 -34.75 8.86 8.27
N ALA A 331 -33.75 8.01 7.99
CA ALA A 331 -33.43 6.86 8.83
C ALA A 331 -33.06 7.27 10.26
N PHE A 332 -32.15 8.23 10.41
CA PHE A 332 -31.76 8.70 11.72
C PHE A 332 -32.84 9.55 12.39
N GLY A 333 -33.62 10.33 11.64
CA GLY A 333 -34.72 11.09 12.22
C GLY A 333 -35.86 10.18 12.69
N MET A 334 -36.13 9.06 12.02
CA MET A 334 -37.02 8.02 12.53
C MET A 334 -36.48 7.41 13.84
N ASN A 335 -35.20 7.03 13.87
CA ASN A 335 -34.59 6.50 15.08
C ASN A 335 -34.65 7.51 16.24
N PHE A 336 -34.15 8.73 16.01
CA PHE A 336 -34.18 9.83 16.96
C PHE A 336 -35.60 10.16 17.44
N GLY A 337 -36.58 10.17 16.52
CA GLY A 337 -37.98 10.43 16.85
C GLY A 337 -38.60 9.39 17.77
N ALA A 338 -38.23 8.11 17.64
CA ALA A 338 -38.67 7.07 18.55
C ALA A 338 -38.15 7.31 19.98
N TYR A 339 -36.88 7.68 20.15
CA TYR A 339 -36.30 8.04 21.47
C TYR A 339 -36.93 9.32 22.03
N VAL A 340 -37.02 10.38 21.22
CA VAL A 340 -37.62 11.66 21.60
C VAL A 340 -39.09 11.49 22.02
N SER A 341 -39.85 10.63 21.35
CA SER A 341 -41.25 10.38 21.73
C SER A 341 -41.41 9.84 23.14
N GLU A 342 -40.54 8.92 23.57
CA GLU A 342 -40.55 8.37 24.92
C GLU A 342 -40.02 9.37 25.96
N MET A 343 -39.03 10.19 25.58
CA MET A 343 -38.54 11.28 26.43
C MET A 343 -39.64 12.31 26.70
N PHE A 344 -40.36 12.77 25.66
CA PHE A 344 -41.50 13.68 25.81
C PHE A 344 -42.61 13.07 26.65
N ARG A 345 -42.97 11.80 26.40
CA ARG A 345 -43.99 11.10 27.19
C ARG A 345 -43.61 11.05 28.67
N ALA A 346 -42.39 10.61 28.98
CA ALA A 346 -41.90 10.52 30.36
C ALA A 346 -41.87 11.89 31.06
N SER A 347 -41.43 12.92 30.34
CA SER A 347 -41.40 14.30 30.86
C SER A 347 -42.80 14.87 31.12
N ILE A 348 -43.81 14.54 30.30
CA ILE A 348 -45.18 15.02 30.49
C ILE A 348 -45.88 14.22 31.60
N GLU A 349 -45.73 12.90 31.63
CA GLU A 349 -46.34 12.04 32.65
C GLU A 349 -45.71 12.20 34.04
N GLY A 350 -44.46 12.66 34.11
CA GLY A 350 -43.76 12.96 35.36
C GLY A 350 -44.26 14.22 36.07
N ILE A 351 -45.10 15.05 35.43
CA ILE A 351 -45.71 16.24 36.06
C ILE A 351 -46.91 15.79 36.88
N ASP A 352 -47.02 16.33 38.11
CA ASP A 352 -48.14 16.04 39.01
C ASP A 352 -49.50 16.27 38.33
N LYS A 353 -50.42 15.31 38.49
CA LYS A 353 -51.74 15.35 37.84
C LYS A 353 -52.57 16.54 38.31
N GLY A 354 -52.37 17.00 39.55
CA GLY A 354 -53.01 18.18 40.11
C GLY A 354 -52.71 19.47 39.35
N GLN A 355 -51.54 19.59 38.70
CA GLN A 355 -51.23 20.75 37.83
C GLN A 355 -52.17 20.82 36.62
N ARG A 356 -52.54 19.67 36.07
CA ARG A 356 -53.48 19.59 34.96
C ARG A 356 -54.91 19.87 35.41
N GLU A 357 -55.30 19.33 36.56
CA GLU A 357 -56.62 19.53 37.16
C GLU A 357 -56.83 20.99 37.60
N ALA A 358 -55.83 21.63 38.18
CA ALA A 358 -55.83 23.04 38.54
C ALA A 358 -55.96 23.95 37.31
N GLY A 359 -55.30 23.61 36.19
CA GLY A 359 -55.46 24.32 34.94
C GLY A 359 -56.90 24.27 34.42
N TRP A 360 -57.54 23.10 34.46
CA TRP A 360 -58.95 22.95 34.08
C TRP A 360 -59.89 23.68 35.04
N ALA A 361 -59.63 23.65 36.35
CA ALA A 361 -60.40 24.39 37.35
C ALA A 361 -60.26 25.91 37.19
N GLY A 362 -59.10 26.39 36.71
CA GLY A 362 -58.84 27.78 36.39
C GLY A 362 -59.40 28.26 35.04
N GLY A 363 -60.19 27.44 34.35
CA GLY A 363 -60.85 27.80 33.08
C GLY A 363 -60.01 27.61 31.81
N PHE A 364 -58.81 27.03 31.92
CA PHE A 364 -58.00 26.74 30.72
C PHE A 364 -58.55 25.52 29.96
N THR A 365 -58.59 25.64 28.63
CA THR A 365 -58.83 24.49 27.74
C THR A 365 -57.68 23.49 27.79
N LYS A 366 -57.89 22.23 27.38
CA LYS A 366 -56.83 21.20 27.34
C LYS A 366 -55.56 21.65 26.62
N LEU A 367 -55.71 22.37 25.49
CA LEU A 367 -54.57 22.87 24.72
C LEU A 367 -53.87 24.02 25.46
N GLN A 368 -54.62 24.91 26.10
CA GLN A 368 -54.04 25.99 26.90
C GLN A 368 -53.35 25.46 28.16
N THR A 369 -53.95 24.51 28.89
CA THR A 369 -53.33 23.81 30.03
C THR A 369 -52.03 23.14 29.58
N PHE A 370 -52.02 22.48 28.42
CA PHE A 370 -50.80 21.90 27.89
C PHE A 370 -49.76 22.96 27.53
N ARG A 371 -50.10 23.97 26.72
CA ARG A 371 -49.17 24.97 26.19
C ARG A 371 -48.57 25.87 27.27
N TYR A 372 -49.37 26.28 28.26
CA TYR A 372 -48.97 27.28 29.26
C TYR A 372 -48.51 26.67 30.59
N ILE A 373 -49.01 25.49 30.97
CA ILE A 373 -48.68 24.87 32.26
C ILE A 373 -47.74 23.67 32.07
N LEU A 374 -48.14 22.67 31.28
CA LEU A 374 -47.41 21.40 31.20
C LEU A 374 -46.14 21.49 30.33
N LEU A 375 -46.25 22.10 29.14
CA LEU A 375 -45.18 22.14 28.14
C LEU A 375 -43.93 22.86 28.65
N PRO A 376 -43.99 24.03 29.31
CA PRO A 376 -42.79 24.69 29.84
C PRO A 376 -42.07 23.83 30.90
N GLN A 377 -42.84 23.12 31.74
CA GLN A 377 -42.31 22.22 32.77
C GLN A 377 -41.68 20.96 32.15
N ALA A 378 -42.37 20.34 31.18
CA ALA A 378 -41.89 19.17 30.46
C ALA A 378 -40.64 19.48 29.63
N LEU A 379 -40.59 20.64 28.96
CA LEU A 379 -39.41 21.08 28.22
C LEU A 379 -38.20 21.24 29.14
N LYS A 380 -38.41 21.79 30.35
CA LYS A 380 -37.34 21.92 31.33
C LYS A 380 -36.79 20.58 31.80
N SER A 381 -37.64 19.57 31.98
CA SER A 381 -37.19 18.24 32.41
C SER A 381 -36.58 17.42 31.27
N VAL A 382 -37.06 17.59 30.04
CA VAL A 382 -36.57 16.80 28.89
C VAL A 382 -35.24 17.30 28.35
N LEU A 383 -34.97 18.61 28.42
CA LEU A 383 -33.83 19.24 27.75
C LEU A 383 -32.47 18.60 28.08
N PRO A 384 -32.15 18.23 29.34
CA PRO A 384 -30.87 17.57 29.65
C PRO A 384 -30.71 16.22 28.95
N VAL A 385 -31.79 15.43 28.87
CA VAL A 385 -31.79 14.10 28.22
C VAL A 385 -31.73 14.25 26.71
N TYR A 386 -32.51 15.18 26.16
CA TYR A 386 -32.56 15.48 24.74
C TYR A 386 -31.20 15.91 24.18
N LYS A 387 -30.42 16.69 24.94
CA LYS A 387 -29.03 17.04 24.57
C LYS A 387 -28.15 15.82 24.42
N GLY A 388 -28.20 14.89 25.37
CA GLY A 388 -27.44 13.65 25.31
C GLY A 388 -27.79 12.85 24.05
N GLU A 389 -29.08 12.78 23.73
CA GLU A 389 -29.56 12.09 22.54
C GLU A 389 -29.11 12.77 21.25
N PHE A 390 -29.14 14.11 21.18
CA PHE A 390 -28.65 14.83 20.00
C PHE A 390 -27.14 14.62 19.78
N ILE A 391 -26.34 14.58 20.85
CA ILE A 391 -24.91 14.24 20.73
C ILE A 391 -24.72 12.78 20.30
N SER A 392 -25.59 11.87 20.76
CA SER A 392 -25.62 10.49 20.28
C SER A 392 -25.91 10.42 18.76
N LEU A 393 -26.91 11.18 18.29
CA LEU A 393 -27.27 11.29 16.87
C LEU A 393 -26.08 11.74 16.01
N VAL A 394 -25.34 12.76 16.43
CA VAL A 394 -24.14 13.23 15.73
C VAL A 394 -23.10 12.13 15.61
N LYS A 395 -22.88 11.35 16.69
CA LYS A 395 -21.95 10.21 16.65
C LYS A 395 -22.47 9.08 15.76
N MET A 396 -23.76 8.81 15.77
CA MET A 396 -24.38 7.80 14.89
C MET A 396 -24.22 8.13 13.41
N THR A 397 -23.97 9.39 13.03
CA THR A 397 -23.64 9.69 11.62
C THR A 397 -22.37 9.00 11.13
N SER A 398 -21.49 8.51 12.03
CA SER A 398 -20.26 7.79 11.65
C SER A 398 -20.48 6.53 10.82
N ILE A 399 -21.72 6.01 10.79
CA ILE A 399 -22.08 4.81 10.05
C ILE A 399 -22.72 5.09 8.68
N VAL A 400 -22.82 6.35 8.23
CA VAL A 400 -23.42 6.65 6.91
C VAL A 400 -22.54 6.23 5.73
N GLY A 401 -21.25 5.98 5.96
CA GLY A 401 -20.34 5.47 4.95
C GLY A 401 -20.79 4.15 4.30
N TYR A 402 -21.66 3.38 4.98
CA TYR A 402 -22.24 2.13 4.45
C TYR A 402 -23.22 2.33 3.28
N ILE A 403 -23.72 3.55 3.11
CA ILE A 403 -24.56 3.95 1.97
C ILE A 403 -23.86 4.98 1.09
N ALA A 404 -22.52 4.92 1.07
CA ALA A 404 -21.62 5.77 0.27
C ALA A 404 -21.69 7.28 0.55
N VAL A 405 -22.30 7.71 1.66
CA VAL A 405 -22.27 9.11 2.11
C VAL A 405 -20.91 9.43 2.70
N GLN A 406 -20.33 10.57 2.30
CA GLN A 406 -19.05 11.05 2.79
C GLN A 406 -19.23 11.95 4.01
N ASP A 407 -19.33 11.34 5.18
CA ASP A 407 -19.26 12.04 6.47
C ASP A 407 -17.81 12.17 6.96
N LEU A 408 -17.65 12.67 8.18
CA LEU A 408 -16.35 12.84 8.81
C LEU A 408 -15.58 11.51 8.99
N THR A 409 -16.27 10.41 9.31
CA THR A 409 -15.67 9.08 9.38
C THR A 409 -15.21 8.62 8.01
N LYS A 410 -16.05 8.74 6.99
CA LYS A 410 -15.71 8.32 5.63
C LYS A 410 -14.59 9.19 5.03
N ALA A 411 -14.53 10.48 5.35
CA ALA A 411 -13.42 11.35 4.97
C ALA A 411 -12.09 10.84 5.55
N SER A 412 -12.08 10.44 6.83
CA SER A 412 -10.91 9.81 7.45
C SER A 412 -10.53 8.49 6.79
N ASP A 413 -11.51 7.65 6.42
CA ASP A 413 -11.26 6.41 5.70
C ASP A 413 -10.61 6.63 4.32
N ILE A 414 -11.08 7.64 3.58
CA ILE A 414 -10.51 8.01 2.28
C ILE A 414 -9.07 8.52 2.44
N ILE A 415 -8.79 9.32 3.47
CA ILE A 415 -7.43 9.79 3.76
C ILE A 415 -6.54 8.59 4.10
N ARG A 416 -7.00 7.70 4.97
CA ARG A 416 -6.29 6.47 5.36
C ARG A 416 -5.96 5.60 4.15
N SER A 417 -6.93 5.36 3.26
CA SER A 417 -6.72 4.52 2.08
C SER A 417 -5.75 5.14 1.06
N ARG A 418 -5.73 6.47 0.91
CA ARG A 418 -4.82 7.17 -0.01
C ARG A 418 -3.40 7.31 0.54
N THR A 419 -3.26 7.52 1.85
CA THR A 419 -1.96 7.81 2.48
C THR A 419 -1.23 6.58 2.97
N PHE A 420 -1.94 5.44 3.09
CA PHE A 420 -1.44 4.22 3.72
C PHE A 420 -1.05 4.38 5.20
N ASP A 421 -1.48 5.48 5.83
CA ASP A 421 -1.32 5.74 7.26
C ASP A 421 -2.62 5.40 7.99
N ALA A 422 -2.60 4.34 8.79
CA ALA A 422 -3.76 3.94 9.60
C ALA A 422 -3.86 4.71 10.92
N PHE A 423 -2.74 5.18 11.48
CA PHE A 423 -2.71 5.68 12.85
C PHE A 423 -3.20 7.12 12.94
N PHE A 424 -2.67 8.00 12.09
CA PHE A 424 -2.96 9.42 12.17
C PHE A 424 -4.44 9.74 11.85
N PRO A 425 -5.05 9.23 10.75
CA PRO A 425 -6.45 9.51 10.44
C PRO A 425 -7.43 9.02 11.53
N LEU A 426 -7.19 7.84 12.12
CA LEU A 426 -8.06 7.30 13.17
C LEU A 426 -8.06 8.17 14.44
N ILE A 427 -6.89 8.67 14.85
CA ILE A 427 -6.81 9.60 16.00
C ILE A 427 -7.43 10.94 15.63
N MET A 428 -7.14 11.44 14.43
CA MET A 428 -7.68 12.70 13.93
C MET A 428 -9.22 12.68 13.96
N VAL A 429 -9.87 11.65 13.41
CA VAL A 429 -11.33 11.58 13.40
C VAL A 429 -11.92 11.47 14.81
N ALA A 430 -11.29 10.70 15.70
CA ALA A 430 -11.71 10.62 17.10
C ALA A 430 -11.65 11.99 17.80
N VAL A 431 -10.57 12.75 17.59
CA VAL A 431 -10.41 14.11 18.11
C VAL A 431 -11.44 15.06 17.49
N LEU A 432 -11.70 14.98 16.18
CA LEU A 432 -12.65 15.84 15.50
C LEU A 432 -14.09 15.59 15.98
N TYR A 433 -14.53 14.33 16.14
CA TYR A 433 -15.84 14.02 16.74
C TYR A 433 -15.92 14.46 18.21
N PHE A 434 -14.83 14.36 18.96
CA PHE A 434 -14.77 14.84 20.34
C PHE A 434 -14.92 16.36 20.41
N LEU A 435 -14.16 17.11 19.60
CA LEU A 435 -14.25 18.57 19.50
C LEU A 435 -15.62 19.01 19.02
N LEU A 436 -16.16 18.36 17.98
CA LEU A 436 -17.51 18.60 17.48
C LEU A 436 -18.56 18.40 18.58
N SER A 437 -18.51 17.26 19.29
CA SER A 437 -19.41 16.98 20.41
C SER A 437 -19.27 18.02 21.51
N GLY A 438 -18.04 18.40 21.85
CA GLY A 438 -17.75 19.42 22.87
C GLY A 438 -18.32 20.79 22.51
N VAL A 439 -18.11 21.25 21.27
CA VAL A 439 -18.65 22.52 20.75
C VAL A 439 -20.18 22.49 20.77
N LEU A 440 -20.79 21.41 20.31
CA LEU A 440 -22.25 21.26 20.33
C LEU A 440 -22.83 21.26 21.75
N ILE A 441 -22.17 20.59 22.71
CA ILE A 441 -22.56 20.64 24.12
C ILE A 441 -22.53 22.07 24.65
N GLN A 442 -21.49 22.86 24.33
CA GLN A 442 -21.42 24.27 24.74
C GLN A 442 -22.57 25.08 24.14
N ILE A 443 -22.80 24.97 22.83
CA ILE A 443 -23.88 25.68 22.13
C ILE A 443 -25.24 25.34 22.77
N LEU A 444 -25.51 24.06 23.03
CA LEU A 444 -26.75 23.62 23.65
C LEU A 444 -26.87 24.06 25.13
N SER A 445 -25.76 24.18 25.85
CA SER A 445 -25.75 24.71 27.23
C SER A 445 -26.11 26.18 27.30
N LEU A 446 -25.72 26.99 26.31
CA LEU A 446 -26.10 28.39 26.23
C LEU A 446 -27.62 28.55 26.02
N VAL A 447 -28.21 27.70 25.19
CA VAL A 447 -29.67 27.66 24.97
C VAL A 447 -30.42 27.27 26.26
N GLU A 448 -29.89 26.35 27.07
CA GLU A 448 -30.51 25.95 28.34
C GLU A 448 -30.58 27.09 29.37
N VAL A 449 -29.55 27.94 29.46
CA VAL A 449 -29.56 29.09 30.39
C VAL A 449 -30.64 30.10 30.01
N GLN A 450 -31.02 30.20 28.73
CA GLN A 450 -32.11 31.04 28.29
C GLN A 450 -33.49 30.47 28.68
N VAL A 451 -33.62 29.15 28.75
CA VAL A 451 -34.88 28.45 29.06
C VAL A 451 -35.11 28.27 30.57
N ASP A 452 -34.06 28.25 31.41
CA ASP A 452 -34.20 28.16 32.88
C ASP A 452 -33.97 29.50 33.61
N PRO A 453 -35.03 30.16 34.13
CA PRO A 453 -34.92 31.39 34.92
C PRO A 453 -34.10 31.25 36.21
N LYS A 454 -34.07 30.05 36.83
CA LYS A 454 -33.28 29.80 38.05
C LYS A 454 -31.79 29.69 37.74
N ALA A 455 -31.43 29.09 36.60
CA ALA A 455 -30.05 29.06 36.12
C ALA A 455 -29.54 30.46 35.76
N ARG A 456 -30.40 31.30 35.17
CA ARG A 456 -30.09 32.71 34.85
C ARG A 456 -29.74 33.55 36.08
N ARG A 457 -30.47 33.39 37.20
CA ARG A 457 -30.14 34.03 38.50
C ARG A 457 -28.80 33.54 39.08
N LYS A 458 -28.51 32.25 38.98
CA LYS A 458 -27.25 31.64 39.47
C LYS A 458 -26.04 32.00 38.60
N ALA A 459 -26.26 32.23 37.30
CA ALA A 459 -25.23 32.69 36.37
C ALA A 459 -24.87 34.17 36.56
N ALA A 460 -25.83 35.00 36.98
CA ALA A 460 -25.67 36.42 37.26
C ALA A 460 -24.89 36.71 38.56
N SER A 461 -24.84 35.78 39.52
CA SER A 461 -24.12 35.96 40.80
C SER A 461 -22.62 35.65 40.73
N VAL A 462 -22.08 35.29 39.56
CA VAL A 462 -20.68 34.86 39.38
C VAL A 462 -20.00 35.71 38.29
N SER A 463 -19.00 36.50 38.70
CA SER A 463 -18.27 37.55 37.94
C SER A 463 -17.41 37.05 36.76
N THR A 464 -17.41 35.76 36.45
CA THR A 464 -16.56 35.22 35.37
C THR A 464 -17.30 35.14 34.03
N SER A 465 -16.63 35.54 32.94
CA SER A 465 -17.20 35.46 31.59
C SER A 465 -17.73 34.04 31.28
N PRO A 466 -18.83 33.90 30.51
CA PRO A 466 -19.42 32.60 30.18
C PRO A 466 -18.39 31.63 29.57
N ILE A 467 -17.50 32.16 28.73
CA ILE A 467 -16.43 31.42 28.06
C ILE A 467 -15.37 30.93 29.05
N LYS A 468 -14.95 31.77 30.02
CA LYS A 468 -14.01 31.33 31.07
C LYS A 468 -14.61 30.25 31.97
N ARG A 469 -15.92 30.31 32.28
CA ARG A 469 -16.62 29.27 33.07
C ARG A 469 -16.68 27.93 32.36
N ALA A 470 -17.04 27.95 31.07
CA ALA A 470 -17.02 26.75 30.24
C ALA A 470 -15.61 26.15 30.18
N TRP A 471 -14.60 26.97 29.88
CA TRP A 471 -13.22 26.51 29.81
C TRP A 471 -12.74 25.92 31.14
N LEU A 472 -12.93 26.60 32.28
CA LEU A 472 -12.51 26.09 33.61
C LEU A 472 -13.20 24.78 34.01
N ARG A 473 -14.46 24.57 33.60
CA ARG A 473 -15.23 23.36 33.92
C ARG A 473 -14.77 22.13 33.11
N TYR A 474 -14.37 22.34 31.86
CA TYR A 474 -13.97 21.25 30.95
C TYR A 474 -12.45 21.10 30.78
N LYS A 475 -11.67 22.11 31.18
CA LYS A 475 -10.19 22.07 31.25
C LYS A 475 -9.67 20.76 31.88
N PRO A 476 -10.13 20.32 33.06
CA PRO A 476 -9.67 19.04 33.62
C PRO A 476 -10.08 17.83 32.78
N PHE A 477 -11.25 17.83 32.13
CA PHE A 477 -11.70 16.74 31.24
C PHE A 477 -10.88 16.69 29.94
N VAL A 478 -10.56 17.84 29.35
CA VAL A 478 -9.72 17.94 28.15
C VAL A 478 -8.30 17.48 28.48
N TYR A 479 -7.74 17.88 29.62
CA TYR A 479 -6.43 17.39 30.05
C TYR A 479 -6.44 15.92 30.44
N LEU A 480 -7.50 15.42 31.08
CA LEU A 480 -7.65 14.00 31.43
C LEU A 480 -7.77 13.12 30.18
N ILE A 481 -8.41 13.62 29.12
CA ILE A 481 -8.56 12.87 27.86
C ILE A 481 -7.29 12.97 27.02
N LEU A 482 -6.65 14.15 26.93
CA LEU A 482 -5.34 14.28 26.29
C LEU A 482 -4.30 13.41 27.02
N SER A 483 -4.31 13.40 28.35
CA SER A 483 -3.44 12.52 29.14
C SER A 483 -3.85 11.06 28.99
N ALA A 484 -5.14 10.71 28.94
CA ALA A 484 -5.58 9.35 28.69
C ALA A 484 -5.22 8.87 27.28
N VAL A 485 -5.28 9.70 26.24
CA VAL A 485 -4.83 9.35 24.88
C VAL A 485 -3.32 9.14 24.85
N VAL A 486 -2.55 9.99 25.52
CA VAL A 486 -1.09 9.84 25.63
C VAL A 486 -0.74 8.59 26.46
N VAL A 487 -1.44 8.34 27.55
CA VAL A 487 -1.24 7.18 28.44
C VAL A 487 -1.70 5.89 27.78
N LEU A 488 -2.81 5.89 27.05
CA LEU A 488 -3.28 4.73 26.29
C LEU A 488 -2.33 4.44 25.12
N ALA A 489 -1.86 5.47 24.42
CA ALA A 489 -0.83 5.33 23.39
C ALA A 489 0.49 4.78 23.98
N ALA A 490 0.88 5.24 25.18
CA ALA A 490 2.10 4.82 25.88
C ALA A 490 1.99 3.43 26.57
N LEU A 491 0.80 3.02 27.02
CA LEU A 491 0.55 1.70 27.63
C LEU A 491 0.34 0.61 26.58
N ILE A 492 -0.24 0.95 25.42
CA ILE A 492 -0.44 -0.01 24.31
C ILE A 492 0.88 -0.32 23.60
N THR A 493 1.84 0.60 23.57
CA THR A 493 3.16 0.37 22.96
C THR A 493 3.93 -0.83 23.54
N PRO A 494 4.12 -0.97 24.87
CA PRO A 494 4.81 -2.13 25.46
C PRO A 494 3.96 -3.41 25.52
N LEU A 495 2.63 -3.30 25.63
CA LEU A 495 1.74 -4.48 25.60
C LEU A 495 1.67 -5.14 24.21
N LEU A 496 1.91 -4.37 23.13
CA LEU A 496 1.99 -4.90 21.77
C LEU A 496 3.36 -5.51 21.42
N GLU A 497 4.42 -5.20 22.16
CA GLU A 497 5.73 -5.86 22.00
C GLU A 497 5.72 -7.30 22.54
N ASN A 498 4.89 -7.58 23.56
CA ASN A 498 4.86 -8.87 24.25
C ASN A 498 3.89 -9.91 23.65
N ALA A 499 3.07 -9.55 22.66
CA ALA A 499 2.22 -10.50 21.94
C ALA A 499 2.94 -11.11 20.72
N ARG A 500 4.18 -11.60 20.90
CA ARG A 500 4.89 -12.39 19.88
C ARG A 500 4.41 -13.83 19.98
N GLY A 501 3.29 -14.14 19.32
CA GLY A 501 3.00 -15.52 18.95
C GLY A 501 4.12 -16.02 18.03
N ALA A 502 4.68 -17.18 18.34
CA ALA A 502 5.76 -17.79 17.56
C ALA A 502 5.29 -17.95 16.10
N SER A 503 5.90 -17.21 15.18
CA SER A 503 5.78 -17.52 13.76
C SER A 503 6.66 -18.73 13.47
N GLU A 504 6.12 -19.73 12.77
CA GLU A 504 6.90 -20.72 12.03
C GLU A 504 7.95 -19.98 11.16
N GLY A 505 9.01 -20.65 10.69
CA GLY A 505 10.24 -20.05 10.11
C GLY A 505 10.11 -18.96 9.02
N PRO A 506 11.22 -18.43 8.48
CA PRO A 506 11.18 -17.31 7.52
C PRO A 506 10.36 -17.65 6.26
N ILE A 507 9.52 -16.72 5.78
CA ILE A 507 8.78 -16.83 4.51
C ILE A 507 9.70 -16.31 3.39
N ARG A 508 10.06 -17.17 2.44
CA ARG A 508 11.01 -16.84 1.35
C ARG A 508 10.39 -16.94 -0.04
N SER A 509 9.28 -17.68 -0.16
CA SER A 509 8.59 -17.95 -1.40
C SER A 509 7.07 -18.07 -1.18
N LEU A 510 6.30 -18.04 -2.27
CA LEU A 510 4.86 -18.27 -2.20
C LEU A 510 4.48 -19.66 -1.66
N ALA A 511 5.38 -20.65 -1.74
CA ALA A 511 5.15 -21.99 -1.17
C ALA A 511 5.14 -21.98 0.36
N ASP A 512 5.86 -21.04 0.98
CA ASP A 512 5.98 -20.93 2.45
C ASP A 512 4.74 -20.30 3.10
N LEU A 513 3.72 -19.95 2.30
CA LEU A 513 2.46 -19.37 2.76
C LEU A 513 1.52 -20.41 3.38
N GLU A 514 1.77 -21.71 3.18
CA GLU A 514 0.96 -22.77 3.76
C GLU A 514 0.95 -22.69 5.30
N GLY A 515 -0.24 -22.75 5.90
CA GLY A 515 -0.48 -22.59 7.34
C GLY A 515 -0.45 -21.14 7.86
N ARG A 516 0.03 -20.18 7.04
CA ARG A 516 0.23 -18.77 7.42
C ARG A 516 -1.03 -17.95 7.38
N ARG A 517 -0.97 -16.81 8.07
CA ARG A 517 -2.04 -15.80 8.05
C ARG A 517 -1.78 -14.82 6.92
N VAL A 518 -2.63 -14.81 5.91
CA VAL A 518 -2.44 -13.95 4.74
C VAL A 518 -3.59 -12.96 4.65
N CYS A 519 -3.26 -11.67 4.60
CA CYS A 519 -4.21 -10.62 4.32
C CYS A 519 -4.59 -10.63 2.85
N VAL A 520 -5.89 -10.55 2.57
CA VAL A 520 -6.45 -10.38 1.22
C VAL A 520 -7.49 -9.28 1.25
N ILE A 521 -7.56 -8.48 0.18
CA ILE A 521 -8.63 -7.49 0.07
C ILE A 521 -9.88 -8.15 -0.49
N THR A 522 -10.95 -8.17 0.30
CA THR A 522 -12.18 -8.91 -0.02
C THR A 522 -12.72 -8.52 -1.39
N GLY A 523 -12.94 -9.53 -2.25
CA GLY A 523 -13.54 -9.36 -3.57
C GLY A 523 -12.58 -8.90 -4.67
N THR A 524 -11.28 -8.82 -4.38
CA THR A 524 -10.26 -8.52 -5.41
C THR A 524 -9.84 -9.76 -6.17
N THR A 525 -9.22 -9.56 -7.33
CA THR A 525 -8.62 -10.63 -8.13
C THR A 525 -7.58 -11.42 -7.31
N GLY A 526 -6.77 -10.73 -6.50
CA GLY A 526 -5.81 -11.36 -5.59
C GLY A 526 -6.47 -12.25 -4.52
N ASP A 527 -7.60 -11.82 -3.96
CA ASP A 527 -8.41 -12.63 -3.03
C ASP A 527 -8.93 -13.92 -3.69
N ILE A 528 -9.52 -13.77 -4.88
CA ILE A 528 -10.05 -14.91 -5.65
C ILE A 528 -8.93 -15.88 -6.04
N ALA A 529 -7.81 -15.36 -6.56
CA ALA A 529 -6.68 -16.17 -6.99
C ALA A 529 -6.03 -16.91 -5.81
N MET A 530 -5.83 -16.23 -4.68
CA MET A 530 -5.29 -16.85 -3.47
C MET A 530 -6.18 -17.97 -2.96
N LYS A 531 -7.48 -17.70 -2.75
CA LYS A 531 -8.42 -18.71 -2.26
C LYS A 531 -8.57 -19.90 -3.22
N ARG A 532 -8.35 -19.69 -4.52
CA ARG A 532 -8.34 -20.75 -5.55
C ARG A 532 -7.07 -21.61 -5.46
N LEU A 533 -5.90 -20.99 -5.35
CA LEU A 533 -4.59 -21.65 -5.46
C LEU A 533 -4.08 -22.21 -4.13
N TYR A 534 -4.36 -21.54 -3.01
CA TYR A 534 -3.84 -21.86 -1.69
C TYR A 534 -4.98 -22.12 -0.70
N LYS A 535 -5.34 -23.40 -0.53
CA LYS A 535 -6.47 -23.81 0.34
C LYS A 535 -6.11 -23.87 1.82
N ASN A 536 -4.84 -24.14 2.12
CA ASN A 536 -4.34 -24.31 3.49
C ASN A 536 -3.74 -23.03 4.05
N VAL A 537 -4.38 -21.88 3.80
CA VAL A 537 -3.95 -20.55 4.28
C VAL A 537 -5.03 -19.98 5.19
N LYS A 538 -4.63 -19.30 6.26
CA LYS A 538 -5.54 -18.59 7.17
C LYS A 538 -5.78 -17.18 6.63
N TYR A 539 -6.87 -17.00 5.89
CA TYR A 539 -7.19 -15.71 5.32
C TYR A 539 -7.65 -14.70 6.36
N LEU A 540 -7.08 -13.50 6.31
CA LEU A 540 -7.57 -12.32 6.99
C LEU A 540 -8.17 -11.37 5.94
N ASP A 541 -9.49 -11.39 5.84
CA ASP A 541 -10.24 -10.55 4.92
C ASP A 541 -10.21 -9.08 5.39
N ILE A 542 -9.73 -8.20 4.52
CA ILE A 542 -9.55 -6.77 4.79
C ILE A 542 -10.22 -5.94 3.70
N VAL A 543 -10.69 -4.75 4.05
CA VAL A 543 -11.32 -3.82 3.11
C VAL A 543 -10.33 -2.80 2.55
N TYR A 544 -9.34 -2.37 3.35
CA TYR A 544 -8.39 -1.33 2.98
C TYR A 544 -6.93 -1.79 3.17
N ILE A 545 -6.06 -1.48 2.20
CA ILE A 545 -4.61 -1.77 2.24
C ILE A 545 -3.91 -1.34 3.55
N PRO A 546 -4.19 -0.16 4.14
CA PRO A 546 -3.53 0.29 5.37
C PRO A 546 -3.84 -0.62 6.58
N ASP A 547 -4.99 -1.29 6.58
CA ASP A 547 -5.34 -2.23 7.63
C ASP A 547 -4.54 -3.54 7.49
N ALA A 548 -4.19 -3.93 6.27
CA ALA A 548 -3.28 -5.05 6.02
C ALA A 548 -1.84 -4.72 6.47
N VAL A 549 -1.37 -3.51 6.14
CA VAL A 549 -0.09 -2.97 6.64
C VAL A 549 -0.05 -2.98 8.17
N LEU A 550 -1.12 -2.50 8.82
CA LEU A 550 -1.22 -2.50 10.28
C LEU A 550 -1.27 -3.93 10.84
N ALA A 551 -2.00 -4.84 10.20
CA ALA A 551 -2.07 -6.24 10.62
C ALA A 551 -0.68 -6.92 10.55
N MET A 552 0.08 -6.70 9.47
CA MET A 552 1.45 -7.20 9.34
C MET A 552 2.38 -6.58 10.39
N LYS A 553 2.35 -5.25 10.57
CA LYS A 553 3.11 -4.54 11.63
C LYS A 553 2.82 -5.04 13.05
N LYS A 554 1.62 -5.56 13.28
CA LYS A 554 1.18 -6.08 14.58
C LYS A 554 1.28 -7.60 14.67
N ASN A 555 1.97 -8.26 13.74
CA ASN A 555 2.09 -9.72 13.66
C ASN A 555 0.72 -10.44 13.72
N LYS A 556 -0.35 -9.78 13.25
CA LYS A 556 -1.68 -10.37 13.09
C LYS A 556 -1.81 -11.11 11.76
N ALA A 557 -0.99 -10.73 10.78
CA ALA A 557 -0.81 -11.41 9.51
C ALA A 557 0.68 -11.55 9.19
N ASP A 558 1.02 -12.58 8.44
CA ASP A 558 2.39 -12.95 8.07
C ASP A 558 2.72 -12.52 6.62
N ALA A 559 1.71 -12.37 5.75
CA ALA A 559 1.86 -11.83 4.40
C ALA A 559 0.60 -11.06 3.96
N PHE A 560 0.72 -10.26 2.90
CA PHE A 560 -0.38 -9.51 2.29
C PHE A 560 -0.31 -9.61 0.77
N VAL A 561 -1.45 -9.91 0.14
CA VAL A 561 -1.58 -10.04 -1.31
C VAL A 561 -2.37 -8.89 -1.89
N PHE A 562 -1.79 -8.23 -2.88
CA PHE A 562 -2.42 -7.16 -3.66
C PHE A 562 -1.67 -6.91 -4.97
N ASP A 563 -2.12 -5.95 -5.78
CA ASP A 563 -1.50 -5.61 -7.06
C ASP A 563 -0.03 -5.19 -6.87
N LYS A 564 0.87 -5.78 -7.67
CA LYS A 564 2.32 -5.58 -7.62
C LYS A 564 2.72 -4.10 -7.57
N ASN A 565 2.16 -3.30 -8.47
CA ASN A 565 2.47 -1.87 -8.58
C ASN A 565 1.96 -1.08 -7.37
N SER A 566 0.79 -1.43 -6.84
CA SER A 566 0.26 -0.84 -5.61
C SER A 566 1.10 -1.23 -4.39
N LEU A 567 1.61 -2.47 -4.35
CA LEU A 567 2.51 -2.93 -3.29
C LEU A 567 3.85 -2.20 -3.31
N LYS A 568 4.41 -1.85 -4.47
CA LYS A 568 5.61 -0.99 -4.54
C LYS A 568 5.41 0.31 -3.74
N TYR A 569 4.26 0.96 -3.90
CA TYR A 569 3.95 2.18 -3.15
C TYR A 569 3.80 1.96 -1.65
N VAL A 570 3.30 0.79 -1.23
CA VAL A 570 3.28 0.39 0.18
C VAL A 570 4.70 0.23 0.71
N LEU A 571 5.61 -0.39 -0.05
CA LEU A 571 7.00 -0.63 0.35
C LEU A 571 7.80 0.68 0.52
N ILE A 572 7.56 1.70 -0.32
CA ILE A 572 8.19 3.03 -0.18
C ILE A 572 7.99 3.60 1.24
N ARG A 573 6.88 3.29 1.91
CA ARG A 573 6.53 3.84 3.24
C ARG A 573 6.60 2.81 4.37
N ASN A 574 6.94 1.56 4.05
CA ASN A 574 6.96 0.45 4.98
C ASN A 574 8.16 -0.45 4.65
N GLU A 575 9.35 0.12 4.84
CA GLU A 575 10.65 -0.49 4.51
C GLU A 575 10.94 -1.81 5.26
N GLU A 576 10.18 -2.11 6.32
CA GLU A 576 10.28 -3.38 7.04
C GLU A 576 9.67 -4.58 6.27
N PHE A 577 8.92 -4.31 5.20
CA PHE A 577 8.29 -5.33 4.38
C PHE A 577 9.11 -5.61 3.13
N VAL A 578 8.96 -6.81 2.59
CA VAL A 578 9.58 -7.24 1.34
C VAL A 578 8.53 -7.85 0.43
N MET A 579 8.68 -7.67 -0.88
CA MET A 579 7.86 -8.36 -1.87
C MET A 579 8.36 -9.80 -2.02
N LEU A 580 7.48 -10.78 -1.86
CA LEU A 580 7.82 -12.17 -2.15
C LEU A 580 8.06 -12.36 -3.65
N PRO A 581 9.03 -13.20 -4.06
CA PRO A 581 9.27 -13.49 -5.47
C PRO A 581 8.13 -14.35 -6.04
N GLY A 582 7.72 -14.03 -7.27
CA GLY A 582 6.65 -14.72 -8.00
C GLY A 582 5.34 -13.94 -8.05
N GLU A 583 4.57 -14.14 -9.13
CA GLU A 583 3.24 -13.56 -9.30
C GLU A 583 2.18 -14.66 -9.08
N ILE A 584 1.14 -14.33 -8.32
CA ILE A 584 0.06 -15.29 -7.98
C ILE A 584 -0.87 -15.51 -9.18
N ASP A 585 -1.19 -14.42 -9.88
CA ASP A 585 -1.99 -14.42 -11.10
C ASP A 585 -1.72 -13.11 -11.87
N SER A 586 -1.98 -13.11 -13.17
CA SER A 586 -1.92 -11.92 -14.03
C SER A 586 -3.24 -11.75 -14.75
N VAL A 587 -3.84 -10.56 -14.64
CA VAL A 587 -5.18 -10.29 -15.19
C VAL A 587 -5.18 -8.95 -15.91
N ASP A 588 -5.76 -8.95 -17.11
CA ASP A 588 -5.91 -7.74 -17.91
C ASP A 588 -6.91 -6.76 -17.28
N ILE A 589 -6.56 -5.48 -17.33
CA ILE A 589 -7.40 -4.39 -16.82
C ILE A 589 -8.26 -3.85 -17.96
N GLY A 590 -9.57 -3.72 -17.73
CA GLY A 590 -10.53 -3.16 -18.68
C GLY A 590 -11.35 -2.02 -18.09
N ILE A 591 -11.85 -1.12 -18.95
CA ILE A 591 -12.76 -0.04 -18.55
C ILE A 591 -14.20 -0.60 -18.54
N PRO A 592 -14.87 -0.66 -17.38
CA PRO A 592 -16.22 -1.22 -17.30
C PRO A 592 -17.24 -0.25 -17.91
N ILE A 593 -18.13 -0.78 -18.74
CA ILE A 593 -19.24 -0.03 -19.32
C ILE A 593 -20.57 -0.70 -19.03
N LYS A 594 -21.67 0.08 -19.06
CA LYS A 594 -23.01 -0.48 -18.91
C LYS A 594 -23.30 -1.45 -20.06
N LYS A 595 -23.72 -2.67 -19.71
CA LYS A 595 -24.06 -3.73 -20.67
C LYS A 595 -25.08 -3.20 -21.69
N GLY A 596 -24.79 -3.42 -22.98
CA GLY A 596 -25.63 -2.97 -24.10
C GLY A 596 -25.25 -1.61 -24.70
N ASN A 597 -24.34 -0.86 -24.08
CA ASN A 597 -23.86 0.41 -24.66
C ASN A 597 -22.65 0.19 -25.58
N THR A 598 -22.91 -0.24 -26.81
CA THR A 598 -21.87 -0.55 -27.80
C THR A 598 -21.21 0.70 -28.40
N THR A 599 -21.90 1.84 -28.43
CA THR A 599 -21.36 3.11 -28.93
C THR A 599 -20.17 3.56 -28.09
N ILE A 600 -20.35 3.69 -26.77
CA ILE A 600 -19.27 4.08 -25.86
C ILE A 600 -18.15 3.04 -25.86
N LEU A 601 -18.48 1.74 -25.97
CA LEU A 601 -17.46 0.70 -26.07
C LEU A 601 -16.52 0.93 -27.25
N ASN A 602 -17.09 1.22 -28.42
CA ASN A 602 -16.33 1.41 -29.64
C ASN A 602 -15.50 2.68 -29.57
N GLU A 603 -16.06 3.79 -29.08
CA GLU A 603 -15.34 5.05 -28.90
C GLU A 603 -14.14 4.90 -27.95
N ILE A 604 -14.32 4.18 -26.82
CA ILE A 604 -13.23 3.88 -25.88
C ILE A 604 -12.17 3.01 -26.56
N ASN A 605 -12.57 1.96 -27.27
CA ASN A 605 -11.63 1.05 -27.92
C ASN A 605 -10.84 1.72 -29.05
N GLU A 606 -11.47 2.63 -29.81
CA GLU A 606 -10.78 3.44 -30.82
C GLU A 606 -9.80 4.41 -30.16
N SER A 607 -10.21 5.09 -29.09
CA SER A 607 -9.32 5.99 -28.33
C SER A 607 -8.11 5.25 -27.78
N LEU A 608 -8.31 4.07 -27.16
CA LEU A 608 -7.22 3.24 -26.65
C LEU A 608 -6.28 2.76 -27.77
N ARG A 609 -6.81 2.49 -28.96
CA ARG A 609 -6.00 2.12 -30.13
C ARG A 609 -5.13 3.30 -30.58
N GLY A 610 -5.71 4.50 -30.70
CA GLY A 610 -4.96 5.71 -31.02
C GLY A 610 -3.86 6.03 -30.00
N LEU A 611 -4.12 5.85 -28.70
CA LEU A 611 -3.12 6.01 -27.64
C LEU A 611 -1.99 4.98 -27.73
N ARG A 612 -2.29 3.75 -28.18
CA ARG A 612 -1.28 2.71 -28.39
C ARG A 612 -0.44 2.99 -29.63
N GLU A 613 -1.06 3.39 -30.73
CA GLU A 613 -0.40 3.69 -32.01
C GLU A 613 0.51 4.94 -31.91
N SER A 614 0.09 5.94 -31.14
CA SER A 614 0.89 7.15 -30.88
C SER A 614 2.05 6.95 -29.90
N GLY A 615 2.14 5.78 -29.24
CA GLY A 615 3.14 5.49 -28.20
C GLY A 615 2.86 6.16 -26.84
N MET A 616 1.83 7.02 -26.74
CA MET A 616 1.46 7.72 -25.52
C MET A 616 1.09 6.75 -24.39
N LEU A 617 0.45 5.62 -24.71
CA LEU A 617 0.12 4.59 -23.72
C LEU A 617 1.38 3.96 -23.11
N SER A 618 2.43 3.76 -23.91
CA SER A 618 3.73 3.23 -23.45
C SER A 618 4.49 4.25 -22.61
N GLU A 619 4.42 5.54 -22.98
CA GLU A 619 4.98 6.63 -22.18
C GLU A 619 4.28 6.73 -20.81
N MET A 620 2.95 6.67 -20.79
CA MET A 620 2.17 6.61 -19.55
C MET A 620 2.57 5.39 -18.72
N TYR A 621 2.72 4.22 -19.35
CA TYR A 621 3.13 3.01 -18.64
C TYR A 621 4.51 3.17 -17.98
N ARG A 622 5.50 3.65 -18.73
CA ARG A 622 6.86 3.89 -18.23
C ARG A 622 6.87 4.85 -17.05
N ARG A 623 6.22 6.00 -17.23
CA ARG A 623 6.11 7.06 -16.22
C ARG A 623 5.49 6.59 -14.91
N TRP A 624 4.46 5.74 -14.97
CA TRP A 624 3.72 5.31 -13.78
C TRP A 624 4.24 4.00 -13.17
N PHE A 625 4.89 3.11 -13.94
CA PHE A 625 5.19 1.74 -13.50
C PHE A 625 6.66 1.29 -13.64
N GLU A 626 7.45 1.90 -14.55
CA GLU A 626 8.85 1.52 -14.80
C GLU A 626 9.85 2.47 -14.11
N GLU A 627 9.56 3.76 -14.04
CA GLU A 627 10.42 4.74 -13.36
C GLU A 627 10.29 4.62 -11.83
N ASP A 628 11.44 4.64 -11.14
CA ASP A 628 11.47 4.72 -9.68
C ASP A 628 11.25 6.18 -9.25
N TRP A 629 10.15 6.43 -8.55
CA TRP A 629 9.79 7.75 -8.05
C TRP A 629 9.54 7.74 -6.53
N ASP A 630 10.06 8.74 -5.82
CA ASP A 630 9.79 8.95 -4.39
C ASP A 630 8.38 9.54 -4.14
N THR A 631 7.86 10.27 -5.14
CA THR A 631 6.51 10.85 -5.14
C THR A 631 5.84 10.62 -6.49
N PRO A 632 4.54 10.28 -6.54
CA PRO A 632 3.86 10.02 -7.80
C PRO A 632 4.02 11.19 -8.77
N PRO A 633 4.29 10.92 -10.06
CA PRO A 633 4.41 12.00 -11.04
C PRO A 633 3.10 12.79 -11.14
N PRO A 634 3.15 14.13 -11.27
CA PRO A 634 1.94 14.95 -11.39
C PRO A 634 1.17 14.58 -12.67
N LEU A 635 -0.13 14.85 -12.73
CA LEU A 635 -0.87 14.71 -13.98
C LEU A 635 -0.36 15.75 -15.01
N PRO A 636 -0.24 15.39 -16.29
CA PRO A 636 0.03 16.37 -17.34
C PRO A 636 -1.15 17.35 -17.46
N ASP A 637 -0.86 18.60 -17.85
CA ASP A 637 -1.89 19.59 -18.14
C ASP A 637 -2.65 19.17 -19.41
N LEU A 638 -3.87 18.68 -19.22
CA LEU A 638 -4.74 18.29 -20.32
C LEU A 638 -5.48 19.51 -20.88
N PRO A 639 -5.55 19.68 -22.21
CA PRO A 639 -6.39 20.70 -22.83
C PRO A 639 -7.84 20.59 -22.34
N THR A 640 -8.44 21.72 -21.96
CA THR A 640 -9.82 21.80 -21.46
C THR A 640 -10.80 22.31 -22.52
N ASP A 641 -10.39 22.33 -23.78
CA ASP A 641 -11.16 22.81 -24.93
C ASP A 641 -12.31 21.88 -25.35
N GLY A 642 -12.53 20.79 -24.60
CA GLY A 642 -13.69 19.91 -24.76
C GLY A 642 -13.65 19.06 -26.03
N LYS A 643 -12.45 18.88 -26.62
CA LYS A 643 -12.20 18.02 -27.78
C LYS A 643 -11.38 16.80 -27.40
#